data_AF-A0A842WTV2-F1
#
_entry.id   AF-A0A842WTV2-F1
#
_cell.length_a   1.000
_cell.length_b   1.000
_cell.length_c   1.000
_cell.angle_alpha   90.00
_cell.angle_beta   90.00
_cell.angle_gamma   90.00
#
_symmetry.space_group_name_H-M   'P 1'
#
loop_
_entity.id
_entity.type
_entity.pdbx_description
1 polymer ?
#
loop_
_entity_poly.entity_id
_entity_poly.type
_entity_poly.pdbx_seq_one_letter_code
_entity_poly.pdbx_strand_id
1 'polypeptide(L)'
;MRKDRGEKETQLPFPHGIEVELQVVNRDGSWIRGDEILDIFDRIVSSAKILLDRKIKNTSVETVKQNYNHSAQTEEGERGSRIVASYQDPQGVAREYTLLGHDPNVTSLTWILEIATPPCTTLEELAWWVQTLIAVSYDSIPRESRVVLISTGLNPTQEYLKNLSFGEHHHILGPNVDNSVKIAVYNMIRNFIPQLIALSVNSPFENKMASDEIFVDEKNRTRAPRCKRSIRLWKNTTQMGPSNEFEYIPHLKSADEDAFARHVNRSPPRMVDMFPFTDYGTIEIRVTDTQLSVPRRIGIALLLQALALKAKRMVEKGKFVPDVSANTLAANREAAIAAGLWAPFRPGKSAQISDFLKMYNFQIQDDGSVSSRKRNRFMGDAVISMLYIIRDELEELNAIDNPFFQALLISIFGSETVEARTTGADFQLDVFAKSDFNMVVLLKRLAEITRECCTNWLYDPLDGTPNLPTWLCWWKGIEPELVIDSDKVFSGQEAHFMITIKNTLDRDITNLTIKYTIEDSDRNIVESNIIPISKIQSGQIHIENLSFQTKRGVSAYNVFSEIGIAGREIPVTGTISTYWMRVSARPGTTTQFVDGKTPVRFSGEIDTNYPFNTMMDCRVEVIAPSREKIFASVSTPLKIEKGELRVVDHEDFPPLIIPEDAGEGVQRCVLRVSLLEDEEEITTVTSKPFYAGFVKKGPQVLLRTDAKEAHSPGELIHGEVAIKARGKQIPKHASLHVAYHTDTGEVYDIASMKISDLTSEALAFRWRVPTISNEAPEARTGIIKAWIEFNGSQLSVTESDRMRIAHLGVRVSIDSLRAPNKSQIGKRISGWLRIRRNTELGEPAAVEMLFQFPDGEEHLVLRQSVKQSRNLSFAFGPLEIPKPKTDTSPSHVVLIARLSYGGIVLDQKTQNINLGSDILEEIAKITFSGIPKFVSPDETVSGTLHLTNISSMLLNCTLTVFLESVAGTNQIISKQVLIEKNTTKLIPTQFSIPLTAEMSTAQLKVNLQCEKRVFEGRLRLKVKAIEEPIFRVDFTIRNQSGDEIPSLVQRVTPVTIKIDMKSLKGEFNNLQAILRILSRREIIKEFEIEIPDSDQDQYTASVDWITPDVMVTAYYLELIIMQKGKILPKRAIKQPRKQFTVY
;
A
#
# COMPACT_ATOMS: atom_id res chain seq x y z
N MET A 1 -0.92 4.72 3.51
CA MET A 1 -1.92 5.80 3.61
C MET A 1 -3.28 5.18 3.85
N ARG A 2 -3.76 5.23 5.09
CA ARG A 2 -5.14 4.88 5.45
C ARG A 2 -6.07 5.94 4.83
N LYS A 3 -7.06 5.49 4.06
CA LYS A 3 -8.30 6.24 3.85
C LYS A 3 -9.11 6.17 5.14
N ASP A 4 -9.94 7.20 5.37
CA ASP A 4 -10.97 7.30 6.42
C ASP A 4 -10.56 7.88 7.78
N ARG A 5 -10.26 9.19 7.79
CA ARG A 5 -10.98 10.19 8.61
C ARG A 5 -11.05 11.47 7.77
N GLY A 6 -12.23 12.06 7.60
CA GLY A 6 -12.35 13.37 6.98
C GLY A 6 -11.68 14.39 7.89
N GLU A 7 -10.41 14.70 7.65
CA GLU A 7 -9.73 15.77 8.37
C GLU A 7 -10.43 17.09 8.05
N LYS A 8 -10.98 17.71 9.09
CA LYS A 8 -11.64 19.00 9.02
C LYS A 8 -10.57 20.06 8.75
N GLU A 9 -10.75 20.89 7.73
CA GLU A 9 -9.83 22.00 7.41
C GLU A 9 -9.61 22.91 8.64
N THR A 10 -8.36 23.33 8.82
CA THR A 10 -7.90 24.16 9.93
C THR A 10 -8.38 25.60 9.74
N GLN A 11 -9.32 26.03 10.57
CA GLN A 11 -9.88 27.38 10.51
C GLN A 11 -8.83 28.41 10.94
N LEU A 12 -8.69 29.48 10.15
CA LEU A 12 -7.86 30.63 10.51
C LEU A 12 -8.66 31.59 11.39
N PRO A 13 -8.08 32.12 12.48
CA PRO A 13 -8.75 33.12 13.33
C PRO A 13 -9.12 34.40 12.57
N PHE A 14 -8.32 34.73 11.57
CA PHE A 14 -8.53 35.87 10.69
C PHE A 14 -8.34 35.44 9.24
N PRO A 15 -9.10 36.01 8.28
CA PRO A 15 -8.83 35.81 6.87
C PRO A 15 -7.39 36.21 6.52
N HIS A 16 -6.80 35.49 5.57
CA HIS A 16 -5.42 35.70 5.13
C HIS A 16 -5.30 35.58 3.61
N GLY A 17 -4.62 36.53 2.98
CA GLY A 17 -4.22 36.49 1.58
C GLY A 17 -2.70 36.64 1.45
N ILE A 18 -2.11 36.05 0.42
CA ILE A 18 -0.69 36.19 0.11
C ILE A 18 -0.52 36.60 -1.34
N GLU A 19 0.22 37.67 -1.57
CA GLU A 19 0.78 38.03 -2.88
C GLU A 19 2.21 37.50 -2.94
N VAL A 20 2.58 36.84 -4.04
CA VAL A 20 3.92 36.27 -4.26
C VAL A 20 4.44 36.78 -5.60
N GLU A 21 5.57 37.48 -5.54
CA GLU A 21 6.29 37.94 -6.72
C GLU A 21 7.28 36.84 -7.17
N LEU A 22 7.09 36.30 -8.38
CA LEU A 22 7.90 35.22 -8.94
C LEU A 22 8.78 35.71 -10.09
N GLN A 23 9.98 35.13 -10.22
CA GLN A 23 10.91 35.50 -11.28
C GLN A 23 10.75 34.59 -12.50
N VAL A 24 10.54 35.19 -13.67
CA VAL A 24 10.52 34.51 -14.96
C VAL A 24 11.80 34.86 -15.70
N VAL A 25 12.74 33.92 -15.78
CA VAL A 25 14.11 34.17 -16.27
C VAL A 25 14.56 33.07 -17.23
N ASN A 26 15.58 33.35 -18.05
CA ASN A 26 16.24 32.30 -18.82
C ASN A 26 16.95 31.30 -17.89
N ARG A 27 17.23 30.09 -18.39
CA ARG A 27 17.97 29.04 -17.66
C ARG A 27 19.35 29.46 -17.15
N ASP A 28 19.95 30.49 -17.74
CA ASP A 28 21.23 31.08 -17.30
C ASP A 28 21.06 32.23 -16.28
N GLY A 29 19.81 32.54 -15.90
CA GLY A 29 19.42 33.60 -14.97
C GLY A 29 19.21 34.97 -15.62
N SER A 30 19.47 35.13 -16.92
CA SER A 30 19.29 36.41 -17.61
C SER A 30 17.83 36.81 -17.77
N TRP A 31 17.57 38.12 -17.77
CA TRP A 31 16.25 38.68 -18.06
C TRP A 31 15.81 38.37 -19.50
N ILE A 32 14.52 38.09 -19.67
CA ILE A 32 13.86 38.03 -20.98
C ILE A 32 13.62 39.48 -21.44
N ARG A 33 13.87 39.79 -22.71
CA ARG A 33 13.85 41.18 -23.24
C ARG A 33 12.95 41.30 -24.47
N GLY A 34 12.42 42.50 -24.69
CA GLY A 34 11.65 42.85 -25.88
C GLY A 34 10.32 42.09 -26.00
N ASP A 35 9.82 41.93 -27.23
CA ASP A 35 8.49 41.33 -27.49
C ASP A 35 8.37 39.87 -27.04
N GLU A 36 9.49 39.17 -26.84
CA GLU A 36 9.50 37.78 -26.35
C GLU A 36 8.87 37.66 -24.97
N ILE A 37 9.03 38.65 -24.08
CA ILE A 37 8.44 38.60 -22.73
C ILE A 37 6.92 38.72 -22.78
N LEU A 38 6.40 39.55 -23.70
CA LEU A 38 4.97 39.76 -23.90
C LEU A 38 4.31 38.46 -24.37
N ASP A 39 4.87 37.85 -25.42
CA ASP A 39 4.36 36.60 -25.99
C ASP A 39 4.42 35.44 -24.96
N ILE A 40 5.53 35.32 -24.23
CA ILE A 40 5.65 34.27 -23.20
C ILE A 40 4.62 34.48 -22.09
N PHE A 41 4.42 35.71 -21.65
CA PHE A 41 3.49 35.99 -20.57
C PHE A 41 2.02 35.83 -20.98
N ASP A 42 1.62 36.31 -22.16
CA ASP A 42 0.27 36.10 -22.68
C ASP A 42 -0.04 34.61 -22.84
N ARG A 43 0.95 33.82 -23.25
CA ARG A 43 0.85 32.35 -23.28
C ARG A 43 0.74 31.74 -21.88
N ILE A 44 1.49 32.25 -20.91
CA ILE A 44 1.42 31.82 -19.51
C ILE A 44 0.01 32.08 -18.97
N VAL A 45 -0.49 33.31 -19.06
CA VAL A 45 -1.83 33.70 -18.57
C VAL A 45 -2.93 32.86 -19.22
N SER A 46 -2.90 32.73 -20.56
CA SER A 46 -3.92 32.01 -21.32
C SER A 46 -3.93 30.51 -20.97
N SER A 47 -2.76 29.89 -20.83
CA SER A 47 -2.64 28.46 -20.47
C SER A 47 -2.96 28.23 -18.99
N ALA A 48 -2.53 29.13 -18.11
CA ALA A 48 -2.71 29.03 -16.68
C ALA A 48 -4.18 29.07 -16.29
N LYS A 49 -5.00 29.87 -16.98
CA LYS A 49 -6.45 29.89 -16.77
C LYS A 49 -7.10 28.53 -17.00
N ILE A 50 -6.78 27.87 -18.12
CA ILE A 50 -7.32 26.55 -18.46
C ILE A 50 -6.90 25.50 -17.42
N LEU A 51 -5.64 25.55 -16.98
CA LEU A 51 -5.12 24.65 -15.95
C LEU A 51 -5.75 24.92 -14.59
N LEU A 52 -5.96 26.19 -14.23
CA LEU A 52 -6.57 26.62 -12.97
C LEU A 52 -8.00 26.09 -12.86
N ASP A 53 -8.83 26.31 -13.88
CA ASP A 53 -10.21 25.79 -13.89
C ASP A 53 -10.26 24.26 -13.73
N ARG A 54 -9.28 23.55 -14.31
CA ARG A 54 -9.15 22.09 -14.14
C ARG A 54 -8.73 21.72 -12.72
N LYS A 55 -7.81 22.47 -12.10
CA LYS A 55 -7.34 22.22 -10.74
C LYS A 55 -8.45 22.46 -9.72
N ILE A 56 -9.21 23.55 -9.85
CA ILE A 56 -10.35 23.85 -8.98
C ILE A 56 -11.40 22.74 -9.05
N LYS A 57 -11.78 22.28 -10.25
CA LYS A 57 -12.77 21.18 -10.41
C LYS A 57 -12.36 19.87 -9.74
N ASN A 58 -11.06 19.61 -9.62
CA ASN A 58 -10.52 18.36 -9.09
C ASN A 58 -9.98 18.48 -7.66
N THR A 59 -10.12 19.64 -7.01
CA THR A 59 -9.58 19.83 -5.65
C THR A 59 -10.29 18.94 -4.63
N SER A 60 -9.61 18.62 -3.54
CA SER A 60 -10.20 18.00 -2.35
C SER A 60 -10.48 19.00 -1.24
N VAL A 61 -9.99 20.24 -1.38
CA VAL A 61 -10.23 21.34 -0.43
C VAL A 61 -11.63 21.91 -0.67
N GLU A 62 -12.48 21.77 0.32
CA GLU A 62 -13.91 22.02 0.21
C GLU A 62 -14.22 23.52 0.18
N THR A 63 -13.53 24.31 1.00
CA THR A 63 -13.66 25.78 1.01
C THR A 63 -13.34 26.43 -0.33
N VAL A 64 -12.31 25.93 -1.03
CA VAL A 64 -11.99 26.37 -2.40
C VAL A 64 -13.16 26.14 -3.35
N LYS A 65 -13.85 25.00 -3.27
CA LYS A 65 -15.01 24.70 -4.13
C LYS A 65 -16.22 25.57 -3.79
N GLN A 66 -16.44 25.81 -2.50
CA GLN A 66 -17.60 26.55 -2.02
C GLN A 66 -17.49 28.04 -2.33
N ASN A 67 -16.30 28.61 -2.14
CA ASN A 67 -16.08 30.04 -2.29
C ASN A 67 -15.83 30.44 -3.74
N TYR A 68 -15.39 29.52 -4.61
CA TYR A 68 -15.13 29.81 -6.02
C TYR A 68 -16.40 29.82 -6.88
N ASN A 69 -16.60 30.89 -7.66
CA ASN A 69 -17.66 30.96 -8.66
C ASN A 69 -17.15 30.68 -10.08
N HIS A 70 -16.28 31.54 -10.60
CA HIS A 70 -15.72 31.42 -11.95
C HIS A 70 -14.44 32.27 -12.09
N SER A 71 -13.66 32.00 -13.15
CA SER A 71 -12.47 32.75 -13.51
C SER A 71 -12.57 33.29 -14.94
N ALA A 72 -11.97 34.45 -15.18
CA ALA A 72 -11.89 35.11 -16.47
C ALA A 72 -10.48 35.61 -16.73
N GLN A 73 -10.11 35.65 -18.01
CA GLN A 73 -8.94 36.38 -18.46
C GLN A 73 -9.41 37.79 -18.85
N THR A 74 -8.81 38.80 -18.26
CA THR A 74 -9.14 40.22 -18.52
C THR A 74 -7.86 41.01 -18.83
N GLU A 75 -8.02 42.23 -19.32
CA GLU A 75 -6.91 43.17 -19.54
C GLU A 75 -7.11 44.41 -18.65
N GLU A 76 -6.04 44.93 -18.06
CA GLU A 76 -6.09 46.10 -17.18
C GLU A 76 -4.89 47.03 -17.39
N GLY A 77 -5.10 48.15 -18.11
CA GLY A 77 -4.10 49.23 -18.22
C GLY A 77 -2.68 48.74 -18.54
N GLU A 78 -1.71 49.14 -17.71
CA GLU A 78 -0.29 48.73 -17.82
C GLU A 78 -0.01 47.29 -17.34
N ARG A 79 -0.98 46.61 -16.69
CA ARG A 79 -0.84 45.20 -16.26
C ARG A 79 -1.01 44.21 -17.41
N GLY A 80 -1.58 44.64 -18.54
CA GLY A 80 -1.85 43.73 -19.67
C GLY A 80 -2.80 42.59 -19.29
N SER A 81 -2.55 41.39 -19.84
CA SER A 81 -3.39 40.21 -19.62
C SER A 81 -3.27 39.67 -18.19
N ARG A 82 -4.40 39.36 -17.54
CA ARG A 82 -4.44 38.81 -16.17
C ARG A 82 -5.55 37.79 -15.99
N ILE A 83 -5.46 36.98 -14.95
CA ILE A 83 -6.53 36.09 -14.49
C ILE A 83 -7.21 36.73 -13.28
N VAL A 84 -8.52 36.92 -13.39
CA VAL A 84 -9.38 37.31 -12.26
C VAL A 84 -10.32 36.17 -11.91
N ALA A 85 -10.63 36.01 -10.63
CA ALA A 85 -11.64 35.08 -10.16
C ALA A 85 -12.70 35.79 -9.32
N SER A 86 -13.95 35.45 -9.60
CA SER A 86 -15.07 35.74 -8.70
C SER A 86 -15.02 34.74 -7.55
N TYR A 87 -14.77 35.25 -6.35
CA TYR A 87 -14.61 34.46 -5.12
C TYR A 87 -15.43 35.07 -3.99
N GLN A 88 -16.05 34.23 -3.17
CA GLN A 88 -16.77 34.68 -1.99
C GLN A 88 -15.76 35.14 -0.93
N ASP A 89 -15.90 36.40 -0.51
CA ASP A 89 -15.14 36.92 0.61
C ASP A 89 -15.59 36.27 1.94
N PRO A 90 -14.87 36.49 3.05
CA PRO A 90 -15.25 35.95 4.36
C PRO A 90 -16.64 36.40 4.87
N GLN A 91 -17.28 37.36 4.20
CA GLN A 91 -18.65 37.81 4.48
C GLN A 91 -19.69 37.12 3.59
N GLY A 92 -19.27 36.19 2.72
CA GLY A 92 -20.11 35.51 1.75
C GLY A 92 -20.45 36.37 0.52
N VAL A 93 -19.79 37.52 0.35
CA VAL A 93 -20.03 38.42 -0.78
C VAL A 93 -19.05 38.09 -1.89
N ALA A 94 -19.57 37.79 -3.08
CA ALA A 94 -18.73 37.54 -4.25
C ALA A 94 -18.04 38.85 -4.70
N ARG A 95 -16.71 38.81 -4.77
CA ARG A 95 -15.88 39.89 -5.32
C ARG A 95 -14.89 39.34 -6.34
N GLU A 96 -14.35 40.21 -7.18
CA GLU A 96 -13.31 39.84 -8.12
C GLU A 96 -11.92 40.05 -7.51
N TYR A 97 -11.08 39.03 -7.60
CA TYR A 97 -9.69 39.05 -7.14
C TYR A 97 -8.77 38.74 -8.32
N THR A 98 -7.72 39.54 -8.51
CA THR A 98 -6.66 39.20 -9.48
C THR A 98 -5.83 38.08 -8.88
N LEU A 99 -5.76 36.95 -9.56
CA LEU A 99 -5.03 35.77 -9.07
C LEU A 99 -3.64 35.63 -9.66
N LEU A 100 -3.47 36.10 -10.89
CA LEU A 100 -2.22 36.00 -11.66
C LEU A 100 -2.16 37.17 -12.64
N GLY A 101 -1.07 37.91 -12.64
CA GLY A 101 -0.88 39.07 -13.50
C GLY A 101 0.52 39.66 -13.42
N HIS A 102 0.74 40.71 -14.21
CA HIS A 102 1.98 41.47 -14.20
C HIS A 102 1.94 42.49 -13.06
N ASP A 103 3.05 42.66 -12.35
CA ASP A 103 3.18 43.75 -11.36
C ASP A 103 3.17 45.11 -12.09
N PRO A 104 2.19 45.99 -11.80
CA PRO A 104 2.05 47.29 -12.46
C PRO A 104 3.19 48.26 -12.14
N ASN A 105 4.01 47.99 -11.13
CA ASN A 105 5.01 48.94 -10.62
C ASN A 105 6.38 48.83 -11.33
N VAL A 106 6.55 47.90 -12.28
CA VAL A 106 7.82 47.65 -12.98
C VAL A 106 7.75 48.12 -14.44
N THR A 107 8.69 48.96 -14.85
CA THR A 107 8.77 49.52 -16.21
C THR A 107 9.73 48.75 -17.13
N SER A 108 9.20 48.35 -18.29
CA SER A 108 9.80 48.00 -19.60
C SER A 108 11.04 47.09 -19.75
N LEU A 109 11.78 46.71 -18.70
CA LEU A 109 13.01 45.90 -18.82
C LEU A 109 12.77 44.39 -18.68
N THR A 110 11.90 43.99 -17.76
CA THR A 110 11.49 42.61 -17.50
C THR A 110 10.20 42.62 -16.66
N TRP A 111 9.54 41.47 -16.51
CA TRP A 111 8.21 41.34 -15.90
C TRP A 111 8.30 40.53 -14.61
N ILE A 112 7.66 41.03 -13.55
CA ILE A 112 7.39 40.25 -12.33
C ILE A 112 6.06 39.53 -12.55
N LEU A 113 6.07 38.20 -12.40
CA LEU A 113 4.84 37.42 -12.36
C LEU A 113 4.31 37.46 -10.94
N GLU A 114 3.29 38.27 -10.71
CA GLU A 114 2.57 38.37 -9.44
C GLU A 114 1.46 37.32 -9.42
N ILE A 115 1.45 36.49 -8.39
CA ILE A 115 0.30 35.66 -8.04
C ILE A 115 -0.27 36.14 -6.71
N ALA A 116 -1.59 36.16 -6.59
CA ALA A 116 -2.24 36.58 -5.35
C ALA A 116 -3.37 35.62 -5.01
N THR A 117 -3.42 35.17 -3.75
CA THR A 117 -4.54 34.36 -3.29
C THR A 117 -5.76 35.24 -3.00
N PRO A 118 -6.99 34.70 -3.13
CA PRO A 118 -8.14 35.35 -2.50
C PRO A 118 -7.99 35.35 -0.96
N PRO A 119 -8.85 36.08 -0.22
CA PRO A 119 -8.88 36.02 1.24
C PRO A 119 -9.33 34.63 1.70
N CYS A 120 -8.39 33.85 2.22
CA CYS A 120 -8.63 32.48 2.66
C CYS A 120 -9.03 32.45 4.14
N THR A 121 -9.95 31.56 4.48
CA THR A 121 -10.49 31.34 5.82
C THR A 121 -9.97 30.07 6.48
N THR A 122 -9.39 29.15 5.71
CA THR A 122 -8.68 27.98 6.23
C THR A 122 -7.23 27.94 5.78
N LEU A 123 -6.40 27.21 6.53
CA LEU A 123 -4.99 27.05 6.23
C LEU A 123 -4.79 26.26 4.94
N GLU A 124 -5.57 25.21 4.74
CA GLU A 124 -5.52 24.34 3.57
C GLU A 124 -5.99 25.08 2.31
N GLU A 125 -6.99 25.95 2.43
CA GLU A 125 -7.42 26.88 1.35
C GLU A 125 -6.27 27.78 0.92
N LEU A 126 -5.59 28.42 1.88
CA LEU A 126 -4.44 29.29 1.62
C LEU A 126 -3.29 28.53 0.96
N ALA A 127 -2.90 27.39 1.53
CA ALA A 127 -1.83 26.54 1.00
C ALA A 127 -2.13 26.04 -0.41
N TRP A 128 -3.39 25.66 -0.66
CA TRP A 128 -3.85 25.20 -1.95
C TRP A 128 -3.78 26.30 -3.01
N TRP A 129 -4.23 27.51 -2.68
CA TRP A 129 -4.17 28.64 -3.60
C TRP A 129 -2.74 29.01 -3.95
N VAL A 130 -1.87 29.19 -2.96
CA VAL A 130 -0.44 29.48 -3.19
C VAL A 130 0.18 28.42 -4.09
N GLN A 131 0.01 27.14 -3.75
CA GLN A 131 0.64 26.06 -4.52
C GLN A 131 0.07 25.94 -5.93
N THR A 132 -1.25 26.04 -6.07
CA THR A 132 -1.92 25.90 -7.36
C THR A 132 -1.52 27.01 -8.30
N LEU A 133 -1.48 28.26 -7.83
CA LEU A 133 -1.09 29.41 -8.65
C LEU A 133 0.37 29.32 -9.11
N ILE A 134 1.29 28.86 -8.26
CA ILE A 134 2.68 28.56 -8.67
C ILE A 134 2.70 27.42 -9.70
N ALA A 135 1.96 26.34 -9.47
CA ALA A 135 1.94 25.17 -10.33
C ALA A 135 1.38 25.47 -11.73
N VAL A 136 0.26 26.20 -11.82
CA VAL A 136 -0.31 26.57 -13.12
C VAL A 136 0.58 27.57 -13.84
N SER A 137 1.26 28.47 -13.13
CA SER A 137 2.26 29.37 -13.71
C SER A 137 3.42 28.58 -14.33
N TYR A 138 3.97 27.63 -13.58
CA TYR A 138 5.08 26.78 -14.03
C TYR A 138 4.68 25.90 -15.23
N ASP A 139 3.55 25.21 -15.14
CA ASP A 139 3.06 24.30 -16.19
C ASP A 139 2.64 25.03 -17.47
N SER A 140 2.44 26.35 -17.39
CA SER A 140 2.08 27.21 -18.53
C SER A 140 3.28 27.79 -19.27
N ILE A 141 4.49 27.60 -18.76
CA ILE A 141 5.72 27.99 -19.47
C ILE A 141 5.85 27.12 -20.73
N PRO A 142 5.99 27.70 -21.94
CA PRO A 142 6.11 26.93 -23.17
C PRO A 142 7.33 25.99 -23.12
N ARG A 143 7.16 24.73 -23.51
CA ARG A 143 8.21 23.69 -23.39
C ARG A 143 9.45 23.97 -24.24
N GLU A 144 9.23 24.65 -25.36
CA GLU A 144 10.25 25.12 -26.29
C GLU A 144 11.01 26.34 -25.76
N SER A 145 10.49 27.04 -24.75
CA SER A 145 11.14 28.21 -24.17
C SER A 145 12.37 27.80 -23.35
N ARG A 146 13.34 28.72 -23.28
CA ARG A 146 14.52 28.58 -22.40
C ARG A 146 14.26 29.14 -21.00
N VAL A 147 13.00 29.35 -20.65
CA VAL A 147 12.58 30.05 -19.44
C VAL A 147 12.37 29.08 -18.29
N VAL A 148 12.63 29.56 -17.08
CA VAL A 148 12.37 28.88 -15.82
C VAL A 148 11.75 29.86 -14.84
N LEU A 149 11.00 29.31 -13.89
CA LEU A 149 10.45 30.02 -12.74
C LEU A 149 11.35 29.76 -11.53
N ILE A 150 11.74 30.81 -10.81
CA ILE A 150 12.48 30.68 -9.55
C ILE A 150 11.85 31.52 -8.44
N SER A 151 11.97 31.04 -7.20
CA SER A 151 11.40 31.68 -6.00
C SER A 151 12.51 32.11 -5.05
N THR A 152 12.96 33.36 -5.18
CA THR A 152 14.01 33.97 -4.34
C THR A 152 13.85 35.48 -4.35
N GLY A 153 14.32 36.19 -3.32
CA GLY A 153 13.97 37.61 -3.15
C GLY A 153 14.64 38.59 -4.12
N LEU A 154 15.71 38.14 -4.79
CA LEU A 154 16.45 38.89 -5.81
C LEU A 154 17.04 37.91 -6.83
N ASN A 155 17.15 38.32 -8.10
CA ASN A 155 17.79 37.49 -9.11
C ASN A 155 19.29 37.29 -8.80
N PRO A 156 19.77 36.06 -8.57
CA PRO A 156 21.16 35.81 -8.18
C PRO A 156 22.19 36.25 -9.23
N THR A 157 21.81 36.35 -10.50
CA THR A 157 22.74 36.59 -11.62
C THR A 157 22.76 38.00 -12.16
N GLN A 158 21.75 38.80 -11.82
CA GLN A 158 21.57 40.14 -12.37
C GLN A 158 21.87 41.17 -11.29
N GLU A 159 22.30 42.36 -11.72
CA GLU A 159 22.42 43.49 -10.82
C GLU A 159 21.03 43.93 -10.34
N TYR A 160 20.93 44.36 -9.09
CA TYR A 160 19.72 45.01 -8.59
C TYR A 160 19.40 46.26 -9.42
N LEU A 161 18.20 46.29 -9.99
CA LEU A 161 17.64 47.48 -10.62
C LEU A 161 16.57 48.06 -9.69
N LYS A 162 16.47 49.40 -9.68
CA LYS A 162 15.52 50.09 -8.80
C LYS A 162 14.09 49.55 -9.00
N ASN A 163 13.44 49.17 -7.89
CA ASN A 163 12.10 48.58 -7.85
C ASN A 163 11.96 47.18 -8.48
N LEU A 164 13.05 46.53 -8.90
CA LEU A 164 13.02 45.16 -9.42
C LEU A 164 13.58 44.20 -8.37
N SER A 165 12.69 43.75 -7.49
CA SER A 165 12.94 42.76 -6.45
C SER A 165 11.69 41.92 -6.23
N PHE A 166 11.79 40.81 -5.51
CA PHE A 166 10.70 39.84 -5.39
C PHE A 166 10.36 39.59 -3.91
N GLY A 167 9.17 39.99 -3.51
CA GLY A 167 8.64 39.85 -2.16
C GLY A 167 7.45 38.93 -2.07
N GLU A 168 7.10 38.64 -0.82
CA GLU A 168 5.78 38.17 -0.46
C GLU A 168 5.08 39.26 0.33
N HIS A 169 3.81 39.51 0.03
CA HIS A 169 2.98 40.42 0.81
C HIS A 169 1.89 39.61 1.51
N HIS A 170 1.88 39.67 2.83
CA HIS A 170 0.86 39.01 3.65
C HIS A 170 -0.22 40.01 4.01
N HIS A 171 -1.45 39.71 3.61
CA HIS A 171 -2.66 40.44 3.98
C HIS A 171 -3.41 39.66 5.05
N ILE A 172 -3.54 40.24 6.24
CA ILE A 172 -4.26 39.61 7.37
C ILE A 172 -5.36 40.53 7.90
N LEU A 173 -6.36 39.93 8.54
CA LEU A 173 -7.59 40.55 9.01
C LEU A 173 -8.62 40.70 7.89
N GLY A 174 -9.70 41.43 8.17
CA GLY A 174 -10.75 41.73 7.21
C GLY A 174 -11.52 42.98 7.64
N PRO A 175 -12.45 43.45 6.80
CA PRO A 175 -13.13 44.74 6.99
C PRO A 175 -13.99 44.80 8.27
N ASN A 176 -14.37 43.66 8.84
CA ASN A 176 -15.22 43.59 10.04
C ASN A 176 -14.44 43.59 11.36
N VAL A 177 -13.11 43.64 11.32
CA VAL A 177 -12.30 43.64 12.54
C VAL A 177 -12.31 45.02 13.16
N ASP A 178 -12.66 45.09 14.45
CA ASP A 178 -12.69 46.34 15.22
C ASP A 178 -11.34 47.07 15.19
N ASN A 179 -11.37 48.40 15.13
CA ASN A 179 -10.18 49.24 15.05
C ASN A 179 -9.21 49.03 16.22
N SER A 180 -9.70 48.76 17.43
CA SER A 180 -8.85 48.47 18.60
C SER A 180 -8.05 47.18 18.42
N VAL A 181 -8.69 46.12 17.91
CA VAL A 181 -8.03 44.85 17.58
C VAL A 181 -7.05 45.06 16.43
N LYS A 182 -7.45 45.77 15.36
CA LYS A 182 -6.59 46.08 14.22
C LYS A 182 -5.32 46.83 14.64
N ILE A 183 -5.44 47.87 15.48
CA ILE A 183 -4.30 48.62 16.04
C ILE A 183 -3.41 47.71 16.88
N ALA A 184 -4.01 46.85 17.73
CA ALA A 184 -3.24 45.93 18.55
C ALA A 184 -2.47 44.90 17.71
N VAL A 185 -3.10 44.32 16.70
CA VAL A 185 -2.48 43.36 15.77
C VAL A 185 -1.33 44.02 15.04
N TYR A 186 -1.55 45.22 14.49
CA TYR A 186 -0.51 46.02 13.86
C TYR A 186 0.68 46.24 14.80
N ASN A 187 0.44 46.73 16.02
CA ASN A 187 1.52 46.99 16.98
C ASN A 187 2.24 45.71 17.42
N MET A 188 1.53 44.59 17.51
CA MET A 188 2.13 43.29 17.84
C MET A 188 3.07 42.83 16.73
N ILE A 189 2.60 42.82 15.48
CA ILE A 189 3.43 42.44 14.33
C ILE A 189 4.61 43.41 14.18
N ARG A 190 4.38 44.72 14.35
CA ARG A 190 5.43 45.75 14.31
C ARG A 190 6.61 45.43 15.23
N ASN A 191 6.33 44.99 16.45
CA ASN A 191 7.37 44.65 17.43
C ASN A 191 8.23 43.46 16.99
N PHE A 192 7.74 42.62 16.08
CA PHE A 192 8.40 41.39 15.64
C PHE A 192 8.83 41.40 14.17
N ILE A 193 8.71 42.54 13.47
CA ILE A 193 9.21 42.68 12.09
C ILE A 193 10.68 42.22 11.95
N PRO A 194 11.62 42.58 12.84
CA PRO A 194 13.01 42.09 12.72
C PRO A 194 13.14 40.56 12.78
N GLN A 195 12.34 39.90 13.63
CA GLN A 195 12.31 38.44 13.79
C GLN A 195 11.71 37.78 12.53
N LEU A 196 10.62 38.36 11.99
CA LEU A 196 10.01 37.91 10.74
C LEU A 196 11.00 38.01 9.58
N ILE A 197 11.69 39.15 9.43
CA ILE A 197 12.75 39.33 8.43
C ILE A 197 13.83 38.26 8.58
N ALA A 198 14.34 38.05 9.80
CA ALA A 198 15.41 37.10 10.04
C ALA A 198 15.04 35.66 9.68
N LEU A 199 13.76 35.28 9.77
CA LEU A 199 13.24 33.99 9.33
C LEU A 199 13.06 33.91 7.81
N SER A 200 12.66 35.01 7.18
CA SER A 200 12.25 35.06 5.78
C SER A 200 13.34 35.53 4.82
N VAL A 201 14.55 35.87 5.28
CA VAL A 201 15.64 36.26 4.39
C VAL A 201 15.97 35.17 3.37
N ASN A 202 15.96 35.53 2.08
CA ASN A 202 16.11 34.58 0.98
C ASN A 202 16.69 35.23 -0.28
N SER A 203 17.60 36.21 -0.15
CA SER A 203 18.22 36.86 -1.32
C SER A 203 19.68 37.28 -1.08
N PRO A 204 20.62 36.33 -0.94
CA PRO A 204 22.00 36.64 -0.58
C PRO A 204 22.95 36.94 -1.77
N PHE A 205 22.46 36.88 -3.01
CA PHE A 205 23.26 37.03 -4.23
C PHE A 205 22.74 38.15 -5.13
N GLU A 206 23.66 38.83 -5.80
CA GLU A 206 23.39 39.71 -6.94
C GLU A 206 24.57 39.64 -7.91
N ASN A 207 24.34 39.87 -9.21
CA ASN A 207 25.39 39.88 -10.23
C ASN A 207 26.35 38.68 -10.15
N LYS A 208 25.81 37.48 -9.90
CA LYS A 208 26.52 36.19 -9.77
C LYS A 208 27.46 36.08 -8.56
N MET A 209 27.39 37.02 -7.62
CA MET A 209 28.27 37.09 -6.46
C MET A 209 27.49 37.26 -5.16
N ALA A 210 28.03 36.74 -4.06
CA ALA A 210 27.59 37.14 -2.74
C ALA A 210 28.17 38.51 -2.40
N SER A 211 27.59 39.19 -1.41
CA SER A 211 28.04 40.53 -1.02
C SER A 211 29.39 40.56 -0.29
N ASP A 212 29.96 39.40 0.06
CA ASP A 212 31.25 39.25 0.75
C ASP A 212 31.79 37.81 0.56
N GLU A 213 32.94 37.51 1.15
CA GLU A 213 33.64 36.23 1.08
C GLU A 213 32.87 35.08 1.74
N ILE A 214 32.93 33.91 1.09
CA ILE A 214 32.37 32.65 1.56
C ILE A 214 33.48 31.60 1.56
N PHE A 215 33.56 30.79 2.61
CA PHE A 215 34.49 29.66 2.67
C PHE A 215 33.84 28.46 3.36
N VAL A 216 34.35 27.26 3.09
CA VAL A 216 33.94 26.02 3.76
C VAL A 216 35.01 25.66 4.80
N ASP A 217 34.61 25.52 6.06
CA ASP A 217 35.54 25.17 7.14
C ASP A 217 35.94 23.68 7.13
N GLU A 218 36.93 23.29 7.94
CA GLU A 218 37.45 21.90 8.03
C GLU A 218 36.37 20.87 8.41
N LYS A 219 35.24 21.32 8.97
CA LYS A 219 34.09 20.48 9.32
C LYS A 219 33.03 20.46 8.21
N ASN A 220 33.39 20.90 7.00
CA ASN A 220 32.52 21.00 5.84
C ASN A 220 31.32 21.95 6.03
N ARG A 221 31.46 22.99 6.87
CA ARG A 221 30.40 23.98 7.12
C ARG A 221 30.67 25.26 6.35
N THR A 222 29.64 25.77 5.68
CA THR A 222 29.72 27.04 4.97
C THR A 222 29.74 28.22 5.95
N ARG A 223 30.73 29.11 5.78
CA ARG A 223 30.93 30.32 6.56
C ARG A 223 30.81 31.54 5.65
N ALA A 224 29.81 32.36 5.96
CA ALA A 224 29.49 33.59 5.22
C ALA A 224 29.09 34.71 6.20
N PRO A 225 29.98 35.11 7.13
CA PRO A 225 29.61 35.96 8.27
C PRO A 225 29.25 37.40 7.89
N ARG A 226 29.79 37.91 6.77
CA ARG A 226 29.55 39.29 6.30
C ARG A 226 28.62 39.37 5.08
N CYS A 227 28.25 38.22 4.49
CA CYS A 227 27.33 38.19 3.35
C CYS A 227 25.93 38.61 3.81
N LYS A 228 25.30 39.57 3.12
CA LYS A 228 23.91 39.97 3.37
C LYS A 228 22.98 38.79 3.13
N ARG A 229 21.93 38.66 3.94
CA ARG A 229 20.93 37.59 3.79
C ARG A 229 19.72 38.03 2.98
N SER A 230 19.40 39.32 2.98
CA SER A 230 18.43 39.92 2.06
C SER A 230 18.99 41.18 1.40
N ILE A 231 19.52 41.03 0.19
CA ILE A 231 19.96 42.19 -0.63
C ILE A 231 18.73 43.00 -1.07
N ARG A 232 17.57 42.35 -1.27
CA ARG A 232 16.28 43.00 -1.56
C ARG A 232 15.98 44.09 -0.53
N LEU A 233 15.91 43.74 0.75
CA LEU A 233 15.55 44.69 1.81
C LEU A 233 16.66 45.70 2.10
N TRP A 234 17.91 45.36 1.77
CA TRP A 234 19.04 46.26 1.91
C TRP A 234 19.03 47.37 0.85
N LYS A 235 18.72 47.05 -0.41
CA LYS A 235 18.79 48.00 -1.54
C LYS A 235 17.45 48.64 -1.92
N ASN A 236 16.31 47.98 -1.69
CA ASN A 236 14.99 48.50 -2.04
C ASN A 236 14.43 49.48 -0.99
N THR A 237 15.20 50.52 -0.67
CA THR A 237 14.85 51.52 0.36
C THR A 237 13.78 52.52 -0.10
N THR A 238 13.37 52.49 -1.38
CA THR A 238 12.31 53.35 -1.92
C THR A 238 10.92 52.78 -1.70
N GLN A 239 10.76 51.45 -1.79
CA GLN A 239 9.48 50.76 -1.56
C GLN A 239 9.38 50.13 -0.16
N MET A 240 10.53 49.89 0.48
CA MET A 240 10.66 49.31 1.82
C MET A 240 11.43 50.27 2.71
N GLY A 241 11.33 50.12 4.03
CA GLY A 241 11.95 51.12 4.89
C GLY A 241 11.86 50.85 6.37
N PRO A 242 12.75 51.48 7.13
CA PRO A 242 12.88 52.92 6.93
C PRO A 242 14.21 53.38 6.34
N SER A 243 14.28 54.62 5.83
CA SER A 243 15.54 55.25 5.41
C SER A 243 16.41 55.66 6.60
N ASN A 244 15.77 55.93 7.74
CA ASN A 244 16.39 56.29 9.01
C ASN A 244 15.48 55.87 10.17
N GLU A 245 15.96 55.92 11.39
CA GLU A 245 15.17 55.46 12.56
C GLU A 245 13.88 56.25 12.82
N PHE A 246 13.79 57.51 12.38
CA PHE A 246 12.62 58.36 12.58
C PHE A 246 11.48 58.03 11.62
N GLU A 247 11.81 57.54 10.43
CA GLU A 247 10.86 57.06 9.42
C GLU A 247 10.41 55.60 9.65
N TYR A 248 10.88 54.93 10.71
CA TYR A 248 10.37 53.61 11.06
C TYR A 248 8.86 53.71 11.34
N ILE A 249 8.10 52.73 10.88
CA ILE A 249 6.65 52.73 11.02
C ILE A 249 6.23 52.99 12.48
N PRO A 250 5.23 53.85 12.75
CA PRO A 250 4.95 54.34 14.10
C PRO A 250 4.28 53.26 14.96
N HIS A 251 4.34 53.40 16.29
CA HIS A 251 3.43 52.68 17.18
C HIS A 251 2.08 53.39 17.17
N LEU A 252 1.02 52.69 16.78
CA LEU A 252 -0.30 53.28 16.59
C LEU A 252 -1.06 53.41 17.91
N LYS A 253 -1.65 54.59 18.13
CA LYS A 253 -2.58 54.87 19.24
C LYS A 253 -4.03 55.02 18.77
N SER A 254 -4.24 55.30 17.49
CA SER A 254 -5.53 55.48 16.82
C SER A 254 -5.43 55.03 15.37
N ALA A 255 -6.58 54.80 14.72
CA ALA A 255 -6.67 54.47 13.30
C ALA A 255 -6.73 55.76 12.44
N ASP A 256 -5.65 56.55 12.49
CA ASP A 256 -5.51 57.81 11.75
C ASP A 256 -4.51 57.65 10.60
N GLU A 257 -5.05 57.49 9.38
CA GLU A 257 -4.25 57.27 8.16
C GLU A 257 -3.40 58.49 7.79
N ASP A 258 -3.94 59.70 7.94
CA ASP A 258 -3.22 60.93 7.62
C ASP A 258 -2.04 61.15 8.58
N ALA A 259 -2.21 60.85 9.87
CA ALA A 259 -1.13 60.90 10.84
C ALA A 259 -0.04 59.87 10.52
N PHE A 260 -0.42 58.66 10.10
CA PHE A 260 0.51 57.65 9.63
C PHE A 260 1.29 58.12 8.41
N ALA A 261 0.59 58.65 7.39
CA ALA A 261 1.19 59.15 6.15
C ALA A 261 2.21 60.28 6.40
N ARG A 262 1.86 61.23 7.28
CA ARG A 262 2.79 62.30 7.70
C ARG A 262 4.02 61.76 8.43
N HIS A 263 3.87 60.73 9.26
CA HIS A 263 4.98 60.14 10.01
C HIS A 263 5.97 59.43 9.10
N VAL A 264 5.49 58.57 8.20
CA VAL A 264 6.38 57.79 7.32
C VAL A 264 6.96 58.62 6.19
N ASN A 265 6.30 59.73 5.82
CA ASN A 265 6.74 60.68 4.80
C ASN A 265 7.08 60.01 3.45
N ARG A 266 6.17 59.13 2.98
CA ARG A 266 6.28 58.39 1.71
C ARG A 266 5.14 58.77 0.77
N SER A 267 5.42 58.67 -0.53
CA SER A 267 4.40 58.84 -1.58
C SER A 267 4.51 57.68 -2.59
N PRO A 268 3.54 56.74 -2.63
CA PRO A 268 2.38 56.65 -1.73
C PRO A 268 2.78 56.18 -0.29
N PRO A 269 2.00 56.51 0.76
CA PRO A 269 2.30 56.17 2.16
C PRO A 269 2.47 54.68 2.45
N ARG A 270 1.89 53.81 1.62
CA ARG A 270 1.96 52.35 1.73
C ARG A 270 3.35 51.75 1.45
N MET A 271 4.29 52.53 0.88
CA MET A 271 5.65 52.08 0.53
C MET A 271 6.56 52.00 1.76
N VAL A 272 6.20 51.10 2.67
CA VAL A 272 6.81 50.85 3.97
C VAL A 272 6.80 49.35 4.28
N ASP A 273 7.52 48.94 5.33
CA ASP A 273 7.57 47.54 5.75
C ASP A 273 6.20 46.90 6.06
N MET A 274 5.27 47.67 6.63
CA MET A 274 3.92 47.21 6.96
C MET A 274 2.93 48.38 6.94
N PHE A 275 1.80 48.19 6.25
CA PHE A 275 0.77 49.20 6.06
C PHE A 275 -0.60 48.73 6.58
N PRO A 276 -1.24 49.45 7.51
CA PRO A 276 -2.50 48.99 8.13
C PRO A 276 -3.77 49.49 7.43
N PHE A 277 -3.70 50.40 6.47
CA PHE A 277 -4.89 51.08 5.91
C PHE A 277 -5.18 50.66 4.46
N THR A 278 -5.15 49.35 4.19
CA THR A 278 -5.50 48.84 2.84
C THR A 278 -6.99 48.99 2.53
N ASP A 279 -7.34 49.10 1.24
CA ASP A 279 -8.73 49.16 0.76
C ASP A 279 -9.57 47.93 1.15
N TYR A 280 -8.91 46.79 1.39
CA TYR A 280 -9.54 45.55 1.83
C TYR A 280 -9.77 45.48 3.36
N GLY A 281 -9.42 46.53 4.09
CA GLY A 281 -9.49 46.55 5.56
C GLY A 281 -8.41 45.70 6.25
N THR A 282 -7.49 45.11 5.50
CA THR A 282 -6.39 44.27 5.98
C THR A 282 -5.19 45.09 6.48
N ILE A 283 -4.29 44.43 7.20
CA ILE A 283 -2.91 44.90 7.39
C ILE A 283 -2.03 44.15 6.38
N GLU A 284 -1.23 44.89 5.63
CA GLU A 284 -0.31 44.38 4.63
C GLU A 284 1.13 44.37 5.19
N ILE A 285 1.77 43.22 5.21
CA ILE A 285 3.16 43.02 5.64
C ILE A 285 4.01 42.72 4.41
N ARG A 286 5.06 43.53 4.15
CA ARG A 286 5.80 43.51 2.88
C ARG A 286 7.26 43.03 3.01
N VAL A 287 7.70 42.77 4.24
CA VAL A 287 9.12 42.52 4.59
C VAL A 287 9.66 41.14 4.23
N THR A 288 8.81 40.23 3.81
CA THR A 288 9.19 38.86 3.46
C THR A 288 9.78 38.82 2.05
N ASP A 289 10.97 38.24 1.87
CA ASP A 289 11.48 37.89 0.53
C ASP A 289 10.60 36.78 -0.05
N THR A 290 10.53 36.63 -1.38
CA THR A 290 9.91 35.44 -1.97
C THR A 290 10.58 34.16 -1.45
N GLN A 291 9.82 33.29 -0.79
CA GLN A 291 10.32 32.10 -0.10
C GLN A 291 10.62 30.96 -1.08
N LEU A 292 11.47 30.01 -0.67
CA LEU A 292 11.82 28.85 -1.50
C LEU A 292 10.64 27.89 -1.69
N SER A 293 9.76 27.77 -0.70
CA SER A 293 8.81 26.65 -0.61
C SER A 293 7.43 27.07 -0.10
N VAL A 294 6.41 26.25 -0.35
CA VAL A 294 5.05 26.49 0.17
C VAL A 294 5.00 26.40 1.71
N PRO A 295 5.64 25.42 2.38
CA PRO A 295 5.69 25.36 3.84
C PRO A 295 6.18 26.65 4.48
N ARG A 296 7.27 27.25 4.00
CA ARG A 296 7.77 28.51 4.59
C ARG A 296 6.74 29.65 4.51
N ARG A 297 6.07 29.80 3.37
CA ARG A 297 5.03 30.82 3.15
C ARG A 297 3.89 30.68 4.15
N ILE A 298 3.37 29.46 4.24
CA ILE A 298 2.23 29.13 5.10
C ILE A 298 2.64 29.15 6.58
N GLY A 299 3.87 28.74 6.90
CA GLY A 299 4.43 28.85 8.24
C GLY A 299 4.57 30.31 8.71
N ILE A 300 4.96 31.23 7.82
CA ILE A 300 4.98 32.67 8.13
C ILE A 300 3.55 33.17 8.36
N ALA A 301 2.59 32.74 7.52
CA ALA A 301 1.18 33.07 7.74
C ALA A 301 0.67 32.58 9.10
N LEU A 302 1.04 31.37 9.54
CA LEU A 302 0.71 30.84 10.88
C LEU A 302 1.32 31.70 12.01
N LEU A 303 2.56 32.18 11.86
CA LEU A 303 3.16 33.10 12.84
C LEU A 303 2.36 34.41 12.94
N LEU A 304 1.98 34.97 11.80
CA LEU A 304 1.18 36.20 11.74
C LEU A 304 -0.20 35.99 12.38
N GLN A 305 -0.85 34.83 12.15
CA GLN A 305 -2.11 34.45 12.79
C GLN A 305 -1.96 34.34 14.31
N ALA A 306 -0.91 33.69 14.79
CA ALA A 306 -0.65 33.54 16.22
C ALA A 306 -0.36 34.90 16.90
N LEU A 307 0.42 35.77 16.26
CA LEU A 307 0.67 37.15 16.71
C LEU A 307 -0.63 37.97 16.75
N ALA A 308 -1.46 37.85 15.72
CA ALA A 308 -2.74 38.55 15.66
C ALA A 308 -3.70 38.06 16.76
N LEU A 309 -3.76 36.75 16.99
CA LEU A 309 -4.58 36.15 18.03
C LEU A 309 -4.12 36.58 19.43
N LYS A 310 -2.80 36.67 19.64
CA LYS A 310 -2.23 37.21 20.89
C LYS A 310 -2.69 38.63 21.14
N ALA A 311 -2.60 39.48 20.12
CA ALA A 311 -3.00 40.87 20.21
C ALA A 311 -4.50 41.03 20.52
N LYS A 312 -5.36 40.28 19.82
CA LYS A 312 -6.80 40.25 20.09
C LYS A 312 -7.10 39.88 21.54
N ARG A 313 -6.47 38.82 22.06
CA ARG A 313 -6.62 38.39 23.47
C ARG A 313 -6.15 39.44 24.48
N MET A 314 -5.12 40.22 24.14
CA MET A 314 -4.69 41.32 24.99
C MET A 314 -5.77 42.40 25.06
N VAL A 315 -6.36 42.78 23.93
CA VAL A 315 -7.46 43.75 23.87
C VAL A 315 -8.68 43.25 24.64
N GLU A 316 -9.08 42.00 24.46
CA GLU A 316 -10.20 41.37 25.19
C GLU A 316 -9.99 41.36 26.71
N LYS A 317 -8.72 41.31 27.16
CA LYS A 317 -8.32 41.40 28.57
C LYS A 317 -8.09 42.84 29.06
N GLY A 318 -8.39 43.85 28.24
CA GLY A 318 -8.15 45.26 28.57
C GLY A 318 -6.68 45.66 28.65
N LYS A 319 -5.78 44.90 28.01
CA LYS A 319 -4.33 45.16 27.95
C LYS A 319 -3.92 45.75 26.61
N PHE A 320 -2.94 46.64 26.62
CA PHE A 320 -2.34 47.22 25.41
C PHE A 320 -1.05 46.50 25.03
N VAL A 321 -0.74 46.48 23.73
CA VAL A 321 0.53 45.94 23.22
C VAL A 321 1.67 46.94 23.50
N PRO A 322 2.70 46.56 24.29
CA PRO A 322 3.80 47.45 24.64
C PRO A 322 4.62 47.89 23.42
N ASP A 323 5.20 49.08 23.44
CA ASP A 323 6.13 49.54 22.39
C ASP A 323 7.57 49.12 22.71
N VAL A 324 8.24 48.47 21.75
CA VAL A 324 9.68 48.11 21.83
C VAL A 324 10.60 49.29 21.48
N SER A 325 10.06 50.40 20.96
CA SER A 325 10.71 51.60 20.42
C SER A 325 11.20 51.46 18.98
N ALA A 326 10.95 52.51 18.18
CA ALA A 326 11.35 52.59 16.76
C ALA A 326 12.86 52.41 16.54
N ASN A 327 13.71 53.05 17.36
CA ASN A 327 15.18 52.94 17.25
C ASN A 327 15.65 51.48 17.42
N THR A 328 15.14 50.78 18.45
CA THR A 328 15.51 49.38 18.67
C THR A 328 15.07 48.50 17.50
N LEU A 329 13.84 48.69 17.01
CA LEU A 329 13.30 47.91 15.89
C LEU A 329 14.04 48.20 14.58
N ALA A 330 14.36 49.46 14.26
CA ALA A 330 15.13 49.84 13.09
C ALA A 330 16.53 49.22 13.10
N ALA A 331 17.22 49.26 14.24
CA ALA A 331 18.54 48.67 14.37
C ALA A 331 18.52 47.13 14.29
N ASN A 332 17.51 46.49 14.86
CA ASN A 332 17.33 45.04 14.77
C ASN A 332 16.93 44.60 13.35
N ARG A 333 16.12 45.40 12.64
CA ARG A 333 15.79 45.21 11.23
C ARG A 333 17.05 45.19 10.38
N GLU A 334 17.92 46.20 10.52
CA GLU A 334 19.19 46.28 9.79
C GLU A 334 20.08 45.06 10.07
N ALA A 335 20.16 44.65 11.34
CA ALA A 335 20.91 43.46 11.74
C ALA A 335 20.34 42.19 11.09
N ALA A 336 19.02 41.99 11.14
CA ALA A 336 18.33 40.85 10.55
C ALA A 336 18.55 40.76 9.03
N ILE A 337 18.53 41.89 8.31
CA ILE A 337 18.86 41.96 6.87
C ILE A 337 20.31 41.50 6.62
N ALA A 338 21.23 41.93 7.50
CA ALA A 338 22.64 41.65 7.33
C ALA A 338 23.00 40.18 7.56
N ALA A 339 22.41 39.53 8.56
CA ALA A 339 22.88 38.21 9.01
C ALA A 339 21.76 37.21 9.39
N GLY A 340 20.49 37.51 9.09
CA GLY A 340 19.36 36.61 9.34
C GLY A 340 19.26 36.22 10.82
N LEU A 341 19.09 34.92 11.08
CA LEU A 341 19.01 34.37 12.45
C LEU A 341 20.33 34.49 13.24
N TRP A 342 21.47 34.69 12.57
CA TRP A 342 22.78 34.91 13.19
C TRP A 342 23.04 36.38 13.54
N ALA A 343 22.12 37.28 13.21
CA ALA A 343 22.29 38.70 13.46
C ALA A 343 22.39 39.04 14.96
N PRO A 344 23.22 40.02 15.35
CA PRO A 344 23.26 40.49 16.74
C PRO A 344 21.92 41.14 17.11
N PHE A 345 21.39 40.78 18.27
CA PHE A 345 20.14 41.34 18.78
C PHE A 345 20.39 42.50 19.74
N ARG A 346 19.62 43.59 19.57
CA ARG A 346 19.61 44.75 20.48
C ARG A 346 18.35 44.73 21.34
N PRO A 347 18.48 44.79 22.68
CA PRO A 347 17.33 44.75 23.57
C PRO A 347 16.51 46.04 23.52
N GLY A 348 15.19 45.91 23.64
CA GLY A 348 14.25 47.02 23.79
C GLY A 348 14.46 47.76 25.10
N LYS A 349 14.31 49.08 25.04
CA LYS A 349 14.44 49.98 26.20
C LYS A 349 13.06 50.55 26.56
N SER A 350 12.67 50.43 27.82
CA SER A 350 11.50 51.09 28.39
C SER A 350 11.77 51.50 29.83
N ALA A 351 11.13 52.57 30.30
CA ALA A 351 11.22 53.07 31.67
C ALA A 351 10.64 52.08 32.71
N GLN A 352 9.70 51.22 32.29
CA GLN A 352 9.20 50.09 33.06
C GLN A 352 9.35 48.80 32.22
N ILE A 353 10.09 47.83 32.75
CA ILE A 353 10.23 46.51 32.11
C ILE A 353 8.93 45.75 32.36
N SER A 354 8.04 45.76 31.38
CA SER A 354 6.87 44.89 31.36
C SER A 354 7.30 43.42 31.20
N ASP A 355 6.44 42.48 31.60
CA ASP A 355 6.69 41.04 31.38
C ASP A 355 6.93 40.72 29.90
N PHE A 356 6.22 41.41 29.00
CA PHE A 356 6.44 41.32 27.55
C PHE A 356 7.88 41.69 27.18
N LEU A 357 8.39 42.83 27.65
CA LEU A 357 9.77 43.25 27.37
C LEU A 357 10.80 42.34 28.03
N LYS A 358 10.48 41.76 29.20
CA LYS A 358 11.32 40.76 29.84
C LYS A 358 11.45 39.51 28.96
N MET A 359 10.35 38.98 28.45
CA MET A 359 10.38 37.85 27.52
C MET A 359 11.08 38.23 26.20
N TYR A 360 10.79 39.41 25.65
CA TYR A 360 11.37 39.89 24.39
C TYR A 360 12.91 40.03 24.45
N ASN A 361 13.46 40.45 25.59
CA ASN A 361 14.88 40.77 25.74
C ASN A 361 15.77 39.61 26.21
N PHE A 362 15.20 38.56 26.80
CA PHE A 362 15.96 37.52 27.49
C PHE A 362 15.72 36.12 26.93
N GLN A 363 16.75 35.27 27.02
CA GLN A 363 16.70 33.91 26.49
C GLN A 363 15.73 33.05 27.30
N ILE A 364 14.92 32.29 26.57
CA ILE A 364 14.05 31.24 27.11
C ILE A 364 14.88 29.98 27.30
N GLN A 365 14.87 29.43 28.51
CA GLN A 365 15.53 28.16 28.82
C GLN A 365 14.63 26.98 28.36
N ASP A 366 15.20 25.78 28.33
CA ASP A 366 14.49 24.58 27.83
C ASP A 366 13.23 24.24 28.65
N ASP A 367 13.27 24.50 29.97
CA ASP A 367 12.15 24.38 30.91
C ASP A 367 11.06 25.45 30.72
N GLY A 368 11.27 26.41 29.81
CA GLY A 368 10.35 27.52 29.56
C GLY A 368 10.47 28.65 30.57
N SER A 369 11.51 28.68 31.41
CA SER A 369 11.80 29.84 32.26
C SER A 369 12.52 30.95 31.48
N VAL A 370 12.21 32.21 31.80
CA VAL A 370 12.90 33.37 31.21
C VAL A 370 14.17 33.64 32.00
N SER A 371 15.33 33.61 31.35
CA SER A 371 16.61 33.86 32.03
C SER A 371 16.64 35.26 32.64
N SER A 372 17.02 35.37 33.92
CA SER A 372 17.24 36.67 34.57
C SER A 372 18.59 37.30 34.21
N ARG A 373 19.53 36.52 33.66
CA ARG A 373 20.91 36.94 33.38
C ARG A 373 21.26 36.94 31.89
N LYS A 374 20.80 35.94 31.14
CA LYS A 374 21.17 35.77 29.73
C LYS A 374 20.20 36.52 28.82
N ARG A 375 20.65 37.63 28.26
CA ARG A 375 19.91 38.37 27.22
C ARG A 375 19.98 37.63 25.89
N ASN A 376 18.99 37.85 25.04
CA ASN A 376 19.05 37.44 23.65
C ASN A 376 20.29 38.04 22.99
N ARG A 377 21.16 37.18 22.46
CA ARG A 377 22.41 37.60 21.81
C ARG A 377 22.24 37.67 20.31
N PHE A 378 21.52 36.70 19.75
CA PHE A 378 21.25 36.60 18.33
C PHE A 378 19.76 36.74 18.03
N MET A 379 19.43 37.11 16.79
CA MET A 379 18.04 37.20 16.35
C MET A 379 17.32 35.85 16.43
N GLY A 380 18.03 34.73 16.23
CA GLY A 380 17.49 33.40 16.49
C GLY A 380 17.02 33.19 17.93
N ASP A 381 17.73 33.76 18.93
CA ASP A 381 17.28 33.70 20.34
C ASP A 381 16.01 34.55 20.54
N ALA A 382 15.94 35.70 19.86
CA ALA A 382 14.76 36.57 19.90
C ALA A 382 13.55 35.97 19.18
N VAL A 383 13.76 35.17 18.13
CA VAL A 383 12.69 34.37 17.49
C VAL A 383 12.17 33.30 18.45
N ILE A 384 13.05 32.57 19.16
CA ILE A 384 12.63 31.61 20.19
C ILE A 384 11.80 32.33 21.27
N SER A 385 12.23 33.52 21.67
CA SER A 385 11.49 34.36 22.62
C SER A 385 10.12 34.81 22.07
N MET A 386 10.03 35.14 20.78
CA MET A 386 8.76 35.41 20.10
C MET A 386 7.85 34.18 20.17
N LEU A 387 8.32 33.00 19.75
CA LEU A 387 7.56 31.75 19.81
C LEU A 387 7.03 31.47 21.22
N TYR A 388 7.85 31.73 22.25
CA TYR A 388 7.44 31.57 23.64
C TYR A 388 6.33 32.55 24.06
N ILE A 389 6.37 33.80 23.58
CA ILE A 389 5.34 34.82 23.83
C ILE A 389 3.98 34.42 23.22
N ILE A 390 4.00 33.78 22.05
CA ILE A 390 2.80 33.32 21.32
C ILE A 390 2.54 31.81 21.46
N ARG A 391 3.15 31.12 22.43
CA ARG A 391 3.09 29.65 22.52
C ARG A 391 1.66 29.13 22.67
N ASP A 392 0.82 29.82 23.44
CA ASP A 392 -0.55 29.41 23.72
C ASP A 392 -1.39 29.53 22.43
N GLU A 393 -1.11 30.55 21.61
CA GLU A 393 -1.74 30.76 20.31
C GLU A 393 -1.23 29.78 19.25
N LEU A 394 0.05 29.40 19.28
CA LEU A 394 0.61 28.37 18.40
C LEU A 394 0.02 26.98 18.70
N GLU A 395 -0.20 26.66 19.98
CA GLU A 395 -0.84 25.42 20.42
C GLU A 395 -2.30 25.36 19.98
N GLU A 396 -3.06 26.45 20.15
CA GLU A 396 -4.46 26.54 19.69
C GLU A 396 -4.60 26.40 18.17
N LEU A 397 -3.67 26.97 17.41
CA LEU A 397 -3.63 26.84 15.95
C LEU A 397 -3.13 25.47 15.47
N ASN A 398 -2.76 24.58 16.40
CA ASN A 398 -2.05 23.33 16.10
C ASN A 398 -0.82 23.53 15.21
N ALA A 399 -0.15 24.69 15.34
CA ALA A 399 0.92 25.09 14.42
C ALA A 399 2.16 24.22 14.59
N ILE A 400 2.48 23.80 15.83
CA ILE A 400 3.74 23.11 16.15
C ILE A 400 3.87 21.76 15.45
N ASP A 401 2.76 21.03 15.26
CA ASP A 401 2.74 19.75 14.53
C ASP A 401 2.26 19.90 13.10
N ASN A 402 1.82 21.10 12.71
CA ASN A 402 1.39 21.35 11.36
C ASN A 402 2.58 21.16 10.39
N PRO A 403 2.43 20.38 9.31
CA PRO A 403 3.53 20.11 8.39
C PRO A 403 4.03 21.38 7.69
N PHE A 404 3.18 22.41 7.50
CA PHE A 404 3.59 23.68 6.92
C PHE A 404 4.48 24.50 7.86
N PHE A 405 4.47 24.26 9.18
CA PHE A 405 5.29 25.03 10.12
C PHE A 405 6.68 24.41 10.35
N GLN A 406 6.87 23.14 9.99
CA GLN A 406 8.10 22.38 10.28
C GLN A 406 9.36 23.02 9.69
N ALA A 407 9.29 23.54 8.46
CA ALA A 407 10.43 24.17 7.79
C ALA A 407 10.99 25.38 8.59
N LEU A 408 10.11 26.14 9.25
CA LEU A 408 10.52 27.25 10.12
C LEU A 408 11.11 26.75 11.42
N LEU A 409 10.53 25.70 12.02
CA LEU A 409 11.07 25.08 13.22
C LEU A 409 12.48 24.50 12.99
N ILE A 410 12.71 23.84 11.86
CA ILE A 410 14.04 23.35 11.45
C ILE A 410 14.99 24.52 11.26
N SER A 411 14.55 25.62 10.64
CA SER A 411 15.38 26.82 10.48
C SER A 411 15.83 27.40 11.82
N ILE A 412 14.98 27.35 12.84
CA ILE A 412 15.24 27.92 14.17
C ILE A 412 16.10 26.97 15.03
N PHE A 413 15.65 25.72 15.15
CA PHE A 413 16.17 24.74 16.11
C PHE A 413 17.14 23.71 15.50
N GLY A 414 17.21 23.63 14.18
CA GLY A 414 17.95 22.60 13.46
C GLY A 414 17.23 21.26 13.45
N SER A 415 17.84 20.30 12.76
CA SER A 415 17.42 18.90 12.66
C SER A 415 18.66 17.99 12.70
N GLU A 416 18.47 16.70 12.43
CA GLU A 416 19.56 15.74 12.22
C GLU A 416 20.42 16.04 10.97
N THR A 417 19.88 16.77 9.99
CA THR A 417 20.55 17.12 8.73
C THR A 417 20.90 18.59 8.59
N VAL A 418 20.24 19.48 9.36
CA VAL A 418 20.35 20.94 9.23
C VAL A 418 20.80 21.56 10.55
N GLU A 419 21.81 22.43 10.52
CA GLU A 419 22.22 23.18 11.71
C GLU A 419 21.14 24.19 12.13
N ALA A 420 21.02 24.45 13.44
CA ALA A 420 20.15 25.50 13.95
C ALA A 420 20.52 26.88 13.38
N ARG A 421 19.53 27.76 13.25
CA ARG A 421 19.66 29.11 12.66
C ARG A 421 20.05 29.09 11.17
N THR A 422 19.53 28.14 10.40
CA THR A 422 19.74 28.06 8.94
C THR A 422 18.52 28.61 8.20
N THR A 423 18.70 29.70 7.46
CA THR A 423 17.64 30.35 6.65
C THR A 423 17.67 29.90 5.18
N GLY A 424 16.69 30.34 4.39
CA GLY A 424 16.70 30.13 2.93
C GLY A 424 17.93 30.77 2.27
N ALA A 425 18.37 31.93 2.75
CA ALA A 425 19.61 32.55 2.31
C ALA A 425 20.86 31.74 2.70
N ASP A 426 20.92 31.18 3.92
CA ASP A 426 22.03 30.30 4.32
C ASP A 426 22.10 29.03 3.46
N PHE A 427 20.94 28.46 3.12
CA PHE A 427 20.86 27.33 2.18
C PHE A 427 21.42 27.69 0.80
N GLN A 428 21.05 28.83 0.24
CA GLN A 428 21.58 29.27 -1.06
C GLN A 428 23.10 29.46 -1.02
N LEU A 429 23.63 30.07 0.06
CA LEU A 429 25.07 30.24 0.28
C LEU A 429 25.80 28.88 0.38
N ASP A 430 25.21 27.92 1.08
CA ASP A 430 25.77 26.57 1.25
C ASP A 430 25.83 25.80 -0.08
N VAL A 431 24.75 25.82 -0.87
CA VAL A 431 24.72 25.21 -2.20
C VAL A 431 25.79 25.82 -3.10
N PHE A 432 25.90 27.15 -3.12
CA PHE A 432 26.90 27.85 -3.93
C PHE A 432 28.32 27.48 -3.50
N ALA A 433 28.64 27.56 -2.21
CA ALA A 433 29.98 27.26 -1.68
C ALA A 433 30.40 25.81 -1.94
N LYS A 434 29.51 24.84 -1.68
CA LYS A 434 29.78 23.41 -1.88
C LYS A 434 29.82 23.00 -3.35
N SER A 435 29.32 23.85 -4.25
CA SER A 435 29.38 23.63 -5.70
C SER A 435 30.63 24.23 -6.37
N ASP A 436 31.67 24.56 -5.58
CA ASP A 436 32.86 25.29 -6.06
C ASP A 436 32.48 26.64 -6.69
N PHE A 437 31.62 27.38 -5.98
CA PHE A 437 31.14 28.72 -6.35
C PHE A 437 30.44 28.76 -7.72
N ASN A 438 29.69 27.70 -8.05
CA ASN A 438 29.02 27.56 -9.34
C ASN A 438 27.58 28.10 -9.33
N MET A 439 27.40 29.30 -9.89
CA MET A 439 26.09 29.96 -9.97
C MET A 439 25.07 29.18 -10.80
N VAL A 440 25.51 28.41 -11.81
CA VAL A 440 24.60 27.58 -12.63
C VAL A 440 24.00 26.45 -11.79
N VAL A 441 24.79 25.86 -10.89
CA VAL A 441 24.30 24.81 -9.96
C VAL A 441 23.26 25.40 -9.00
N LEU A 442 23.51 26.59 -8.45
CA LEU A 442 22.54 27.27 -7.59
C LEU A 442 21.22 27.57 -8.35
N LEU A 443 21.28 28.15 -9.54
CA LEU A 443 20.08 28.45 -10.34
C LEU A 443 19.28 27.20 -10.69
N LYS A 444 19.98 26.14 -11.10
CA LYS A 444 19.34 24.85 -11.37
C LYS A 444 18.65 24.33 -10.11
N ARG A 445 19.30 24.43 -8.95
CA ARG A 445 18.72 24.00 -7.67
C ARG A 445 17.49 24.82 -7.28
N LEU A 446 17.51 26.14 -7.48
CA LEU A 446 16.36 27.01 -7.23
C LEU A 446 15.18 26.67 -8.14
N ALA A 447 15.42 26.48 -9.44
CA ALA A 447 14.39 26.08 -10.39
C ALA A 447 13.80 24.68 -10.08
N GLU A 448 14.65 23.74 -9.64
CA GLU A 448 14.21 22.43 -9.18
C GLU A 448 13.34 22.52 -7.93
N ILE A 449 13.70 23.35 -6.95
CA ILE A 449 12.90 23.56 -5.74
C ILE A 449 11.52 24.11 -6.09
N THR A 450 11.45 25.14 -6.94
CA THR A 450 10.17 25.70 -7.41
C THR A 450 9.35 24.62 -8.13
N ARG A 451 9.96 23.79 -8.98
CA ARG A 451 9.29 22.66 -9.66
C ARG A 451 8.75 21.61 -8.66
N GLU A 452 9.54 21.23 -7.66
CA GLU A 452 9.10 20.25 -6.65
C GLU A 452 7.88 20.75 -5.88
N CYS A 453 7.84 22.05 -5.53
CA CYS A 453 6.68 22.67 -4.89
C CYS A 453 5.40 22.58 -5.73
N CYS A 454 5.50 22.58 -7.06
CA CYS A 454 4.36 22.40 -7.97
C CYS A 454 3.72 21.00 -7.89
N THR A 455 4.41 20.02 -7.31
CA THR A 455 3.93 18.63 -7.18
C THR A 455 3.75 18.19 -5.73
N ASN A 456 4.54 18.74 -4.81
CA ASN A 456 4.50 18.47 -3.39
C ASN A 456 4.52 19.79 -2.61
N TRP A 457 3.34 20.23 -2.17
CA TRP A 457 3.18 21.42 -1.34
C TRP A 457 3.79 21.34 0.08
N LEU A 458 4.29 20.17 0.49
CA LEU A 458 5.01 19.98 1.76
C LEU A 458 6.54 19.90 1.57
N TYR A 459 7.03 20.01 0.34
CA TYR A 459 8.46 19.99 0.08
C TYR A 459 9.13 21.29 0.56
N ASP A 460 10.21 21.16 1.33
CA ASP A 460 11.17 22.23 1.65
C ASP A 460 12.59 21.68 1.46
N PRO A 461 13.56 22.48 0.99
CA PRO A 461 14.96 22.05 0.92
C PRO A 461 15.64 21.84 2.28
N LEU A 462 15.08 22.37 3.38
CA LEU A 462 15.51 22.10 4.75
C LEU A 462 14.58 21.04 5.36
N ASP A 463 15.08 19.81 5.50
CA ASP A 463 14.32 18.65 5.95
C ASP A 463 14.78 18.12 7.32
N GLY A 464 14.13 17.04 7.75
CA GLY A 464 14.39 16.35 9.01
C GLY A 464 13.39 16.66 10.11
N THR A 465 13.66 16.13 11.30
CA THR A 465 12.82 16.34 12.49
C THR A 465 13.38 17.49 13.32
N PRO A 466 12.61 18.54 13.62
CA PRO A 466 13.16 19.68 14.35
C PRO A 466 13.53 19.34 15.80
N ASN A 467 14.67 19.86 16.27
CA ASN A 467 15.17 19.70 17.63
C ASN A 467 14.46 20.64 18.62
N LEU A 468 13.16 20.42 18.85
CA LEU A 468 12.32 21.31 19.65
C LEU A 468 12.67 21.30 21.15
N PRO A 469 12.59 22.46 21.83
CA PRO A 469 12.78 22.55 23.28
C PRO A 469 11.58 22.03 24.06
N THR A 470 11.80 21.61 25.31
CA THR A 470 10.78 20.97 26.16
C THR A 470 9.55 21.85 26.35
N TRP A 471 9.70 23.16 26.56
CA TRP A 471 8.54 24.05 26.71
C TRP A 471 7.63 24.12 25.47
N LEU A 472 8.16 23.84 24.28
CA LEU A 472 7.41 23.84 23.02
C LEU A 472 6.88 22.43 22.68
N CYS A 473 7.52 21.37 23.18
CA CYS A 473 7.12 19.98 22.99
C CYS A 473 6.95 19.23 24.31
N TRP A 474 6.25 19.83 25.25
CA TRP A 474 6.18 19.37 26.63
C TRP A 474 5.61 17.96 26.78
N TRP A 475 4.77 17.51 25.85
CA TRP A 475 4.27 16.14 25.80
C TRP A 475 5.38 15.10 25.59
N LYS A 476 6.57 15.48 25.08
CA LYS A 476 7.75 14.60 25.05
C LYS A 476 8.31 14.31 26.45
N GLY A 477 7.94 15.09 27.46
CA GLY A 477 8.21 14.79 28.86
C GLY A 477 7.26 13.77 29.47
N ILE A 478 6.40 13.15 28.66
CA ILE A 478 5.58 12.01 29.04
C ILE A 478 6.25 10.78 28.46
N GLU A 479 6.71 9.90 29.34
CA GLU A 479 7.31 8.62 28.98
C GLU A 479 6.31 7.52 29.31
N PRO A 480 5.50 7.10 28.33
CA PRO A 480 4.59 6.01 28.56
C PRO A 480 5.22 4.67 28.20
N GLU A 481 4.95 3.67 29.02
CA GLU A 481 5.44 2.32 28.82
C GLU A 481 4.33 1.32 29.12
N LEU A 482 4.32 0.23 28.37
CA LEU A 482 3.42 -0.90 28.60
C LEU A 482 4.25 -2.05 29.15
N VAL A 483 4.00 -2.42 30.39
CA VAL A 483 4.70 -3.48 31.10
C VAL A 483 3.77 -4.69 31.19
N ILE A 484 4.24 -5.87 30.81
CA ILE A 484 3.45 -7.10 30.90
C ILE A 484 3.81 -7.77 32.23
N ASP A 485 2.82 -7.98 33.10
CA ASP A 485 3.03 -8.31 34.52
C ASP A 485 3.41 -9.79 34.74
N SER A 486 3.20 -10.65 33.72
CA SER A 486 3.44 -12.08 33.80
C SER A 486 4.35 -12.59 32.67
N ASP A 487 5.44 -13.24 33.05
CA ASP A 487 6.33 -13.96 32.12
C ASP A 487 5.63 -15.16 31.46
N LYS A 488 4.50 -15.61 32.03
CA LYS A 488 3.76 -16.81 31.66
C LYS A 488 2.24 -16.61 31.79
N VAL A 489 1.54 -16.63 30.66
CA VAL A 489 0.06 -16.71 30.61
C VAL A 489 -0.34 -17.88 29.73
N PHE A 490 -1.09 -18.85 30.26
CA PHE A 490 -1.67 -19.90 29.40
C PHE A 490 -3.00 -19.45 28.78
N SER A 491 -3.25 -19.90 27.55
CA SER A 491 -4.47 -19.59 26.81
C SER A 491 -5.68 -20.12 27.57
N GLY A 492 -6.62 -19.25 27.92
CA GLY A 492 -7.77 -19.56 28.76
C GLY A 492 -7.64 -19.10 30.22
N GLN A 493 -6.51 -18.50 30.61
CA GLN A 493 -6.32 -17.83 31.90
C GLN A 493 -6.43 -16.30 31.78
N GLU A 494 -6.50 -15.62 32.92
CA GLU A 494 -6.45 -14.16 33.01
C GLU A 494 -5.04 -13.64 32.71
N ALA A 495 -4.94 -12.63 31.85
CA ALA A 495 -3.69 -11.94 31.55
C ALA A 495 -3.65 -10.58 32.24
N HIS A 496 -2.51 -10.23 32.82
CA HIS A 496 -2.29 -8.95 33.49
C HIS A 496 -1.23 -8.11 32.76
N PHE A 497 -1.48 -6.81 32.67
CA PHE A 497 -0.52 -5.83 32.14
C PHE A 497 -0.71 -4.47 32.83
N MET A 498 0.32 -3.65 32.76
CA MET A 498 0.35 -2.31 33.34
C MET A 498 0.65 -1.28 32.26
N ILE A 499 -0.02 -0.14 32.33
CA ILE A 499 0.35 1.05 31.57
C ILE A 499 0.96 2.03 32.56
N THR A 500 2.25 2.31 32.39
CA THR A 500 2.97 3.30 33.20
C THR A 500 3.07 4.60 32.42
N ILE A 501 2.88 5.72 33.11
CA ILE A 501 3.05 7.06 32.54
C ILE A 501 3.94 7.84 33.48
N LYS A 502 5.18 8.09 33.07
CA LYS A 502 6.13 8.88 33.84
C LYS A 502 6.13 10.32 33.34
N ASN A 503 5.93 11.25 34.28
CA ASN A 503 6.06 12.68 34.02
C ASN A 503 7.50 13.12 34.32
N THR A 504 8.32 13.34 33.30
CA THR A 504 9.70 13.83 33.44
C THR A 504 9.81 15.35 33.45
N LEU A 505 8.69 16.07 33.29
CA LEU A 505 8.66 17.53 33.38
C LEU A 505 8.80 18.00 34.83
N ASP A 506 9.21 19.26 34.99
CA ASP A 506 9.25 20.01 36.25
C ASP A 506 7.88 20.59 36.66
N ARG A 507 6.80 20.20 35.96
CA ARG A 507 5.44 20.66 36.20
C ARG A 507 4.44 19.52 36.26
N ASP A 508 3.31 19.75 36.92
CA ASP A 508 2.20 18.82 36.95
C ASP A 508 1.50 18.74 35.60
N ILE A 509 1.05 17.53 35.24
CA ILE A 509 0.26 17.30 34.03
C ILE A 509 -1.16 16.94 34.46
N THR A 510 -2.17 17.55 33.83
CA THR A 510 -3.59 17.33 34.14
C THR A 510 -4.38 16.91 32.90
N ASN A 511 -5.57 16.34 33.13
CA ASN A 511 -6.54 15.96 32.08
C ASN A 511 -5.98 14.97 31.05
N LEU A 512 -5.27 13.93 31.50
CA LEU A 512 -4.85 12.85 30.62
C LEU A 512 -5.97 11.82 30.49
N THR A 513 -5.95 11.06 29.41
CA THR A 513 -6.82 9.90 29.20
C THR A 513 -5.97 8.76 28.66
N ILE A 514 -6.16 7.55 29.16
CA ILE A 514 -5.62 6.33 28.56
C ILE A 514 -6.76 5.67 27.83
N LYS A 515 -6.68 5.56 26.51
CA LYS A 515 -7.57 4.73 25.72
C LYS A 515 -6.82 3.48 25.31
N TYR A 516 -7.29 2.30 25.68
CA TYR A 516 -6.66 1.06 25.25
C TYR A 516 -7.64 0.14 24.51
N THR A 517 -7.08 -0.70 23.65
CA THR A 517 -7.76 -1.68 22.83
C THR A 517 -6.90 -2.94 22.78
N ILE A 518 -7.48 -4.09 23.09
CA ILE A 518 -6.81 -5.38 23.07
C ILE A 518 -7.30 -6.13 21.83
N GLU A 519 -6.40 -6.53 20.95
CA GLU A 519 -6.69 -7.32 19.77
C GLU A 519 -6.07 -8.72 19.90
N ASP A 520 -6.80 -9.76 19.50
CA ASP A 520 -6.20 -11.10 19.37
C ASP A 520 -5.27 -11.21 18.14
N SER A 521 -4.59 -12.35 17.97
CA SER A 521 -3.70 -12.60 16.83
C SER A 521 -4.38 -12.51 15.44
N ASP A 522 -5.71 -12.58 15.39
CA ASP A 522 -6.53 -12.44 14.19
C ASP A 522 -7.05 -10.99 13.99
N ARG A 523 -6.63 -10.04 14.85
CA ARG A 523 -7.05 -8.62 14.90
C ARG A 523 -8.51 -8.39 15.29
N ASN A 524 -9.13 -9.32 16.03
CA ASN A 524 -10.44 -9.06 16.62
C ASN A 524 -10.26 -8.29 17.92
N ILE A 525 -11.03 -7.22 18.11
CA ILE A 525 -11.06 -6.49 19.37
C ILE A 525 -11.70 -7.37 20.44
N VAL A 526 -10.93 -7.66 21.48
CA VAL A 526 -11.32 -8.44 22.65
C VAL A 526 -11.89 -7.50 23.71
N GLU A 527 -11.24 -6.35 23.90
CA GLU A 527 -11.63 -5.34 24.88
C GLU A 527 -11.21 -3.93 24.41
N SER A 528 -11.95 -2.91 24.81
CA SER A 528 -11.61 -1.51 24.58
C SER A 528 -12.19 -0.63 25.69
N ASN A 529 -11.38 0.26 26.27
CA ASN A 529 -11.81 1.12 27.37
C ASN A 529 -11.08 2.48 27.38
N ILE A 530 -11.61 3.45 28.13
CA ILE A 530 -11.02 4.78 28.32
C ILE A 530 -10.94 5.10 29.82
N ILE A 531 -9.75 5.38 30.31
CA ILE A 531 -9.44 5.69 31.72
C ILE A 531 -9.01 7.15 31.83
N PRO A 532 -9.78 8.03 32.50
CA PRO A 532 -9.36 9.40 32.75
C PRO A 532 -8.35 9.46 33.90
N ILE A 533 -7.27 10.21 33.72
CA ILE A 533 -6.29 10.55 34.76
C ILE A 533 -6.36 12.04 35.03
N SER A 534 -6.76 12.40 36.25
CA SER A 534 -6.94 13.79 36.65
C SER A 534 -5.62 14.57 36.67
N LYS A 535 -4.56 13.96 37.24
CA LYS A 535 -3.27 14.61 37.45
C LYS A 535 -2.12 13.61 37.65
N ILE A 536 -0.95 13.91 37.08
CA ILE A 536 0.34 13.26 37.37
C ILE A 536 1.33 14.35 37.82
N GLN A 537 1.88 14.23 39.02
CA GLN A 537 2.83 15.23 39.55
C GLN A 537 4.18 15.16 38.84
N SER A 538 4.95 16.26 38.89
CA SER A 538 6.34 16.27 38.39
C SER A 538 7.18 15.14 39.00
N GLY A 539 7.87 14.37 38.15
CA GLY A 539 8.70 13.23 38.56
C GLY A 539 7.92 11.97 38.97
N GLN A 540 6.58 12.02 39.01
CA GLN A 540 5.74 10.89 39.41
C GLN A 540 5.57 9.89 38.24
N ILE A 541 5.47 8.60 38.60
CA ILE A 541 5.02 7.53 37.71
C ILE A 541 3.59 7.19 38.11
N HIS A 542 2.65 7.36 37.17
CA HIS A 542 1.30 6.83 37.29
C HIS A 542 1.28 5.40 36.75
N ILE A 543 0.58 4.49 37.41
CA ILE A 543 0.50 3.07 37.04
C ILE A 543 -0.97 2.68 37.00
N GLU A 544 -1.45 2.21 35.86
CA GLU A 544 -2.75 1.55 35.72
C GLU A 544 -2.56 0.05 35.54
N ASN A 545 -3.10 -0.73 36.47
CA ASN A 545 -3.07 -2.20 36.43
C ASN A 545 -4.35 -2.69 35.75
N LEU A 546 -4.20 -3.46 34.67
CA LEU A 546 -5.30 -3.93 33.84
C LEU A 546 -5.23 -5.45 33.68
N SER A 547 -6.39 -6.08 33.55
CA SER A 547 -6.49 -7.52 33.29
C SER A 547 -7.61 -7.83 32.30
N PHE A 548 -7.47 -8.94 31.59
CA PHE A 548 -8.51 -9.46 30.70
C PHE A 548 -8.42 -10.98 30.56
N GLN A 549 -9.53 -11.62 30.20
CA GLN A 549 -9.61 -13.07 30.03
C GLN A 549 -9.12 -13.50 28.63
N THR A 550 -8.13 -14.38 28.58
CA THR A 550 -7.62 -14.92 27.31
C THR A 550 -8.49 -16.06 26.80
N LYS A 551 -8.53 -16.26 25.48
CA LYS A 551 -9.26 -17.34 24.80
C LYS A 551 -8.32 -18.52 24.57
N ARG A 552 -8.82 -19.73 24.81
CA ARG A 552 -8.08 -20.98 24.53
C ARG A 552 -7.63 -21.03 23.07
N GLY A 553 -6.37 -21.39 22.84
CA GLY A 553 -5.80 -21.58 21.50
C GLY A 553 -5.39 -20.31 20.74
N VAL A 554 -5.58 -19.11 21.32
CA VAL A 554 -4.95 -17.87 20.84
C VAL A 554 -3.52 -17.84 21.36
N SER A 555 -2.56 -17.47 20.52
CA SER A 555 -1.12 -17.48 20.85
C SER A 555 -0.55 -16.12 21.27
N ALA A 556 -1.26 -15.03 20.97
CA ALA A 556 -0.85 -13.69 21.38
C ALA A 556 -2.03 -12.70 21.35
N TYR A 557 -1.90 -11.66 22.16
CA TYR A 557 -2.77 -10.49 22.19
C TYR A 557 -1.93 -9.23 22.01
N ASN A 558 -2.33 -8.36 21.09
CA ASN A 558 -1.74 -7.04 20.91
C ASN A 558 -2.54 -6.03 21.73
N VAL A 559 -1.88 -5.36 22.65
CA VAL A 559 -2.47 -4.27 23.41
C VAL A 559 -2.03 -2.96 22.75
N PHE A 560 -3.00 -2.20 22.28
CA PHE A 560 -2.83 -0.84 21.79
C PHE A 560 -3.30 0.11 22.88
N SER A 561 -2.49 1.08 23.26
CA SER A 561 -2.86 2.15 24.19
C SER A 561 -2.54 3.49 23.56
N GLU A 562 -3.41 4.47 23.76
CA GLU A 562 -3.30 5.85 23.29
C GLU A 562 -3.45 6.76 24.51
N ILE A 563 -2.42 7.53 24.82
CA ILE A 563 -2.49 8.52 25.90
C ILE A 563 -2.93 9.84 25.30
N GLY A 564 -4.20 10.15 25.51
CA GLY A 564 -4.84 11.39 25.13
C GLY A 564 -4.44 12.52 26.09
N ILE A 565 -3.79 13.56 25.59
CA ILE A 565 -3.44 14.74 26.36
C ILE A 565 -3.46 16.01 25.51
N ALA A 566 -4.19 17.04 25.96
CA ALA A 566 -4.28 18.33 25.26
C ALA A 566 -4.60 18.19 23.75
N GLY A 567 -5.45 17.23 23.39
CA GLY A 567 -5.81 16.95 21.99
C GLY A 567 -4.82 16.10 21.21
N ARG A 568 -3.73 15.63 21.83
CA ARG A 568 -2.72 14.72 21.25
C ARG A 568 -2.96 13.29 21.72
N GLU A 569 -2.59 12.31 20.91
CA GLU A 569 -2.60 10.89 21.27
C GLU A 569 -1.17 10.33 21.17
N ILE A 570 -0.61 9.82 22.27
CA ILE A 570 0.70 9.15 22.29
C ILE A 570 0.46 7.64 22.25
N PRO A 571 0.77 6.94 21.13
CA PRO A 571 0.53 5.52 21.01
C PRO A 571 1.61 4.71 21.71
N VAL A 572 1.20 3.65 22.42
CA VAL A 572 2.05 2.62 23.01
C VAL A 572 1.46 1.27 22.65
N THR A 573 2.31 0.33 22.25
CA THR A 573 1.87 -1.01 21.86
C THR A 573 2.70 -2.06 22.57
N GLY A 574 2.05 -3.12 23.03
CA GLY A 574 2.70 -4.30 23.57
C GLY A 574 2.04 -5.57 23.08
N THR A 575 2.73 -6.70 23.19
CA THR A 575 2.20 -8.00 22.80
C THR A 575 2.34 -8.97 23.96
N ILE A 576 1.20 -9.45 24.46
CA ILE A 576 1.14 -10.50 25.49
C ILE A 576 1.14 -11.83 24.76
N SER A 577 2.20 -12.62 24.95
CA SER A 577 2.29 -13.98 24.39
C SER A 577 1.53 -14.94 25.29
N THR A 578 0.65 -15.73 24.71
CA THR A 578 -0.09 -16.78 25.44
C THR A 578 0.41 -18.15 25.03
N TYR A 579 0.65 -18.99 26.02
CA TYR A 579 1.13 -20.35 25.84
C TYR A 579 -0.03 -21.33 25.84
N TRP A 580 0.10 -22.44 25.14
CA TRP A 580 -0.87 -23.51 25.11
C TRP A 580 -0.15 -24.84 25.26
N MET A 581 -0.82 -25.79 25.89
CA MET A 581 -0.45 -27.19 25.93
C MET A 581 -1.61 -27.98 25.34
N ARG A 582 -1.32 -28.76 24.30
CA ARG A 582 -2.26 -29.65 23.66
C ARG A 582 -1.86 -31.06 24.00
N VAL A 583 -2.80 -31.81 24.54
CA VAL A 583 -2.67 -33.25 24.63
C VAL A 583 -3.55 -33.87 23.58
N SER A 584 -3.03 -34.88 22.91
CA SER A 584 -3.82 -35.84 22.18
C SER A 584 -3.59 -37.22 22.78
N ALA A 585 -4.61 -38.06 22.74
CA ALA A 585 -4.52 -39.44 23.16
C ALA A 585 -5.18 -40.31 22.11
N ARG A 586 -4.57 -41.45 21.83
CA ARG A 586 -5.03 -42.47 20.91
C ARG A 586 -4.98 -43.81 21.62
N PRO A 587 -6.08 -44.55 21.67
CA PRO A 587 -6.00 -45.93 22.08
C PRO A 587 -5.14 -46.68 21.05
N GLY A 588 -4.22 -47.51 21.52
CA GLY A 588 -3.32 -48.31 20.68
C GLY A 588 -4.06 -49.39 19.90
N THR A 589 -5.31 -49.67 20.27
CA THR A 589 -6.21 -50.59 19.57
C THR A 589 -7.58 -49.95 19.38
N THR A 590 -8.22 -50.20 18.24
CA THR A 590 -9.60 -49.80 17.98
C THR A 590 -10.61 -50.71 18.66
N THR A 591 -10.18 -51.93 19.00
CA THR A 591 -10.94 -52.89 19.80
C THR A 591 -10.01 -53.53 20.82
N GLN A 592 -10.36 -53.41 22.09
CA GLN A 592 -9.67 -54.08 23.18
C GLN A 592 -10.51 -55.29 23.60
N PHE A 593 -9.92 -56.48 23.55
CA PHE A 593 -10.55 -57.64 24.18
C PHE A 593 -10.37 -57.52 25.68
N VAL A 594 -11.49 -57.46 26.40
CA VAL A 594 -11.47 -57.32 27.85
C VAL A 594 -11.45 -58.71 28.46
N ASP A 595 -10.25 -59.17 28.78
CA ASP A 595 -9.96 -60.45 29.43
C ASP A 595 -9.49 -60.27 30.89
N GLY A 596 -9.60 -59.05 31.43
CA GLY A 596 -9.22 -58.68 32.80
C GLY A 596 -7.71 -58.66 33.08
N LYS A 597 -6.86 -58.92 32.08
CA LYS A 597 -5.40 -59.04 32.25
C LYS A 597 -4.61 -58.19 31.27
N THR A 598 -5.15 -57.97 30.08
CA THR A 598 -4.46 -57.21 29.04
C THR A 598 -4.62 -55.70 29.29
N PRO A 599 -3.52 -54.95 29.51
CA PRO A 599 -3.60 -53.51 29.70
C PRO A 599 -4.03 -52.81 28.40
N VAL A 600 -4.79 -51.74 28.56
CA VAL A 600 -5.18 -50.85 27.48
C VAL A 600 -3.92 -50.13 27.01
N ARG A 601 -3.49 -50.48 25.80
CA ARG A 601 -2.40 -49.75 25.15
C ARG A 601 -2.95 -48.41 24.69
N PHE A 602 -2.17 -47.37 24.90
CA PHE A 602 -2.45 -46.04 24.39
C PHE A 602 -1.14 -45.35 24.05
N SER A 603 -1.22 -44.41 23.13
CA SER A 603 -0.19 -43.43 22.89
C SER A 603 -0.83 -42.05 22.90
N GLY A 604 -0.14 -41.08 23.47
CA GLY A 604 -0.51 -39.69 23.47
C GLY A 604 0.65 -38.84 22.97
N GLU A 605 0.30 -37.65 22.54
CA GLU A 605 1.27 -36.64 22.16
C GLU A 605 0.94 -35.39 22.95
N ILE A 606 1.92 -34.87 23.68
CA ILE A 606 1.84 -33.60 24.37
C ILE A 606 2.67 -32.61 23.55
N ASP A 607 1.98 -31.62 22.98
CA ASP A 607 2.57 -30.55 22.19
C ASP A 607 2.41 -29.22 22.94
N THR A 608 3.45 -28.38 22.94
CA THR A 608 3.41 -27.08 23.60
C THR A 608 4.22 -26.04 22.86
N ASN A 609 3.73 -24.81 22.84
CA ASN A 609 4.52 -23.65 22.45
C ASN A 609 5.24 -23.00 23.65
N TYR A 610 5.22 -23.62 24.84
CA TYR A 610 5.85 -23.08 26.05
C TYR A 610 7.39 -23.16 25.94
N PRO A 611 8.11 -22.05 26.12
CA PRO A 611 9.52 -21.95 25.77
C PRO A 611 10.47 -22.47 26.85
N PHE A 612 9.99 -23.15 27.90
CA PHE A 612 10.79 -23.67 29.01
C PHE A 612 10.41 -25.12 29.34
N ASN A 613 11.36 -25.86 29.91
CA ASN A 613 11.09 -27.21 30.42
C ASN A 613 10.26 -27.10 31.70
N THR A 614 9.17 -27.85 31.82
CA THR A 614 8.34 -27.86 33.02
C THR A 614 7.93 -29.28 33.43
N MET A 615 7.66 -29.49 34.72
CA MET A 615 7.10 -30.73 35.26
C MET A 615 5.59 -30.57 35.37
N MET A 616 4.83 -31.54 34.84
CA MET A 616 3.37 -31.52 34.80
C MET A 616 2.82 -32.89 35.21
N ASP A 617 1.73 -32.93 35.95
CA ASP A 617 1.05 -34.19 36.27
C ASP A 617 0.10 -34.58 35.13
N CYS A 618 0.33 -35.75 34.53
CA CYS A 618 -0.51 -36.29 33.47
C CYS A 618 -1.38 -37.43 33.98
N ARG A 619 -2.69 -37.34 33.78
CA ARG A 619 -3.68 -38.34 34.20
C ARG A 619 -4.37 -38.95 32.99
N VAL A 620 -4.49 -40.28 32.91
CA VAL A 620 -5.11 -41.04 31.81
C VAL A 620 -6.21 -41.95 32.35
N GLU A 621 -7.41 -41.89 31.79
CA GLU A 621 -8.59 -42.59 32.29
C GLU A 621 -9.38 -43.26 31.17
N VAL A 622 -9.88 -44.49 31.37
CA VAL A 622 -10.82 -45.14 30.45
C VAL A 622 -12.24 -44.83 30.89
N ILE A 623 -13.05 -44.26 30.01
CA ILE A 623 -14.43 -43.84 30.32
C ILE A 623 -15.40 -44.44 29.32
N ALA A 624 -16.54 -44.96 29.80
CA ALA A 624 -17.70 -45.21 28.96
C ALA A 624 -18.52 -43.92 28.81
N PRO A 625 -18.54 -43.26 27.64
CA PRO A 625 -19.18 -41.96 27.47
C PRO A 625 -20.69 -41.99 27.74
N SER A 626 -21.36 -43.12 27.50
CA SER A 626 -22.81 -43.25 27.69
C SER A 626 -23.26 -43.25 29.15
N ARG A 627 -22.34 -43.41 30.11
CA ARG A 627 -22.64 -43.47 31.55
C ARG A 627 -21.72 -42.59 32.41
N GLU A 628 -20.79 -41.86 31.79
CA GLU A 628 -19.66 -41.14 32.43
C GLU A 628 -18.90 -41.99 33.47
N LYS A 629 -18.99 -43.31 33.35
CA LYS A 629 -18.38 -44.24 34.30
C LYS A 629 -16.92 -44.45 33.91
N ILE A 630 -16.01 -44.16 34.84
CA ILE A 630 -14.58 -44.45 34.71
C ILE A 630 -14.39 -45.95 34.96
N PHE A 631 -13.86 -46.66 33.97
CA PHE A 631 -13.52 -48.07 34.07
C PHE A 631 -12.12 -48.31 34.62
N ALA A 632 -11.18 -47.39 34.39
CA ALA A 632 -9.81 -47.44 34.91
C ALA A 632 -9.17 -46.03 34.87
N SER A 633 -8.21 -45.72 35.75
CA SER A 633 -7.50 -44.44 35.81
C SER A 633 -6.07 -44.61 36.33
N VAL A 634 -5.11 -43.86 35.77
CA VAL A 634 -3.69 -43.81 36.19
C VAL A 634 -3.14 -42.38 36.06
N SER A 635 -2.14 -42.00 36.86
CA SER A 635 -1.48 -40.68 36.77
C SER A 635 0.03 -40.78 36.99
N THR A 636 0.81 -39.92 36.33
CA THR A 636 2.28 -39.89 36.45
C THR A 636 2.82 -38.48 36.18
N PRO A 637 3.81 -37.99 36.96
CA PRO A 637 4.48 -36.73 36.69
C PRO A 637 5.37 -36.86 35.45
N LEU A 638 5.23 -35.92 34.51
CA LEU A 638 5.97 -35.89 33.25
C LEU A 638 6.77 -34.60 33.11
N LYS A 639 8.01 -34.74 32.65
CA LYS A 639 8.83 -33.60 32.20
C LYS A 639 8.50 -33.27 30.75
N ILE A 640 7.96 -32.08 30.50
CA ILE A 640 7.70 -31.56 29.15
C ILE A 640 8.87 -30.66 28.76
N GLU A 641 9.56 -31.01 27.67
CA GLU A 641 10.71 -30.26 27.17
C GLU A 641 10.28 -29.18 26.17
N LYS A 642 11.02 -28.08 26.13
CA LYS A 642 10.71 -26.87 25.35
C LYS A 642 10.46 -27.19 23.87
N GLY A 643 9.26 -26.88 23.39
CA GLY A 643 8.93 -26.88 21.95
C GLY A 643 9.06 -28.24 21.26
N GLU A 644 9.19 -29.31 22.03
CA GLU A 644 9.28 -30.67 21.51
C GLU A 644 7.98 -31.41 21.77
N LEU A 645 7.56 -32.16 20.75
CA LEU A 645 6.45 -33.09 20.87
C LEU A 645 6.87 -34.22 21.82
N ARG A 646 6.34 -34.23 23.04
CA ARG A 646 6.55 -35.34 23.96
C ARG A 646 5.55 -36.44 23.62
N VAL A 647 6.02 -37.52 23.02
CA VAL A 647 5.26 -38.75 22.90
C VAL A 647 5.22 -39.42 24.26
N VAL A 648 4.03 -39.79 24.69
CA VAL A 648 3.79 -40.57 25.90
C VAL A 648 3.06 -41.83 25.51
N ASP A 649 3.34 -42.96 26.12
CA ASP A 649 2.59 -44.18 25.85
C ASP A 649 2.34 -44.99 27.12
N HIS A 650 1.61 -46.09 27.00
CA HIS A 650 1.27 -46.96 28.11
C HIS A 650 2.45 -47.48 28.96
N GLU A 651 3.68 -47.46 28.45
CA GLU A 651 4.90 -47.83 29.19
C GLU A 651 5.37 -46.71 30.13
N ASP A 652 5.03 -45.45 29.84
CA ASP A 652 5.33 -44.29 30.70
C ASP A 652 4.40 -44.22 31.94
N PHE A 653 3.35 -45.05 31.98
CA PHE A 653 2.36 -45.06 33.05
C PHE A 653 2.27 -46.45 33.71
N PRO A 654 1.75 -46.55 34.94
CA PRO A 654 1.30 -47.83 35.48
C PRO A 654 0.27 -48.51 34.56
N PRO A 655 0.19 -49.86 34.53
CA PRO A 655 -0.70 -50.59 33.62
C PRO A 655 -2.18 -50.19 33.79
N LEU A 656 -2.79 -49.68 32.71
CA LEU A 656 -4.20 -49.27 32.68
C LEU A 656 -5.10 -50.46 32.27
N ILE A 657 -5.62 -51.23 33.21
CA ILE A 657 -6.35 -52.49 32.95
C ILE A 657 -7.87 -52.30 33.08
N ILE A 658 -8.65 -52.75 32.09
CA ILE A 658 -10.13 -52.80 32.15
C ILE A 658 -10.56 -54.17 32.73
N PRO A 659 -11.35 -54.21 33.81
CA PRO A 659 -11.87 -55.47 34.38
C PRO A 659 -12.79 -56.26 33.43
N GLU A 660 -12.72 -57.59 33.43
CA GLU A 660 -13.51 -58.48 32.54
C GLU A 660 -15.03 -58.42 32.74
N ASP A 661 -15.47 -57.98 33.92
CA ASP A 661 -16.86 -57.77 34.31
C ASP A 661 -17.32 -56.31 34.15
N ALA A 662 -16.48 -55.42 33.62
CA ALA A 662 -16.82 -54.01 33.44
C ALA A 662 -17.93 -53.77 32.40
N GLY A 663 -18.23 -54.74 31.52
CA GLY A 663 -19.26 -54.65 30.48
C GLY A 663 -19.62 -55.96 29.78
N GLU A 664 -20.52 -55.90 28.79
CA GLU A 664 -20.97 -57.03 27.96
C GLU A 664 -21.00 -56.65 26.47
N GLY A 665 -20.78 -57.64 25.59
CA GLY A 665 -20.95 -57.48 24.14
C GLY A 665 -19.83 -56.68 23.48
N VAL A 666 -20.10 -55.44 23.08
CA VAL A 666 -19.08 -54.52 22.58
C VAL A 666 -19.44 -53.13 23.09
N GLN A 667 -18.63 -52.56 23.99
CA GLN A 667 -18.89 -51.25 24.58
C GLN A 667 -17.94 -50.18 24.03
N ARG A 668 -18.51 -49.02 23.71
CA ARG A 668 -17.74 -47.85 23.25
C ARG A 668 -17.12 -47.14 24.44
N CYS A 669 -15.80 -47.11 24.52
CA CYS A 669 -14.99 -46.41 25.54
C CYS A 669 -14.16 -45.30 24.91
N VAL A 670 -13.70 -44.33 25.69
CA VAL A 670 -12.74 -43.29 25.31
C VAL A 670 -11.65 -43.19 26.38
N LEU A 671 -10.47 -42.70 26.02
CA LEU A 671 -9.45 -42.28 26.98
C LEU A 671 -9.62 -40.80 27.30
N ARG A 672 -9.68 -40.40 28.56
CA ARG A 672 -9.57 -39.00 28.98
C ARG A 672 -8.16 -38.74 29.49
N VAL A 673 -7.48 -37.73 28.94
CA VAL A 673 -6.14 -37.34 29.38
C VAL A 673 -6.14 -35.88 29.82
N SER A 674 -5.61 -35.62 31.01
CA SER A 674 -5.56 -34.28 31.62
C SER A 674 -4.12 -33.94 32.04
N LEU A 675 -3.69 -32.69 31.83
CA LEU A 675 -2.45 -32.12 32.37
C LEU A 675 -2.76 -31.11 33.46
N LEU A 676 -2.06 -31.26 34.58
CA LEU A 676 -2.23 -30.45 35.78
C LEU A 676 -0.88 -29.80 36.15
N GLU A 677 -0.89 -28.50 36.46
CA GLU A 677 0.23 -27.77 37.09
C GLU A 677 -0.25 -27.31 38.47
N ASP A 678 0.39 -27.75 39.56
CA ASP A 678 0.02 -27.39 40.93
C ASP A 678 -1.48 -27.54 41.25
N GLU A 679 -2.08 -28.66 40.80
CA GLU A 679 -3.52 -29.00 40.88
C GLU A 679 -4.46 -28.21 39.95
N GLU A 680 -3.98 -27.20 39.21
CA GLU A 680 -4.77 -26.48 38.21
C GLU A 680 -4.75 -27.18 36.84
N GLU A 681 -5.94 -27.37 36.26
CA GLU A 681 -6.10 -28.02 34.95
C GLU A 681 -5.70 -27.08 33.80
N ILE A 682 -4.55 -27.36 33.18
CA ILE A 682 -4.07 -26.63 32.00
C ILE A 682 -4.84 -27.07 30.75
N THR A 683 -5.07 -28.39 30.59
CA THR A 683 -5.79 -28.95 29.44
C THR A 683 -6.33 -30.34 29.73
N THR A 684 -7.46 -30.69 29.12
CA THR A 684 -8.06 -32.03 29.12
C THR A 684 -8.55 -32.39 27.73
N VAL A 685 -8.26 -33.62 27.29
CA VAL A 685 -8.68 -34.17 26.00
C VAL A 685 -9.34 -35.53 26.18
N THR A 686 -10.24 -35.88 25.27
CA THR A 686 -10.75 -37.26 25.14
C THR A 686 -10.32 -37.85 23.79
N SER A 687 -9.92 -39.12 23.78
CA SER A 687 -9.46 -39.81 22.58
C SER A 687 -10.61 -40.14 21.64
N LYS A 688 -10.26 -40.57 20.42
CA LYS A 688 -11.20 -41.33 19.59
C LYS A 688 -11.73 -42.54 20.37
N PRO A 689 -13.00 -42.90 20.18
CA PRO A 689 -13.55 -44.05 20.86
C PRO A 689 -12.87 -45.34 20.38
N PHE A 690 -12.70 -46.27 21.30
CA PHE A 690 -12.37 -47.66 21.01
C PHE A 690 -13.44 -48.57 21.59
N TYR A 691 -13.51 -49.79 21.09
CA TYR A 691 -14.51 -50.75 21.51
C TYR A 691 -13.90 -51.78 22.45
N ALA A 692 -14.39 -51.84 23.68
CA ALA A 692 -14.14 -52.96 24.57
C ALA A 692 -15.03 -54.13 24.10
N GLY A 693 -14.45 -55.08 23.37
CA GLY A 693 -15.14 -56.21 22.75
C GLY A 693 -15.01 -57.51 23.56
N PHE A 694 -16.10 -58.27 23.62
CA PHE A 694 -16.22 -59.53 24.34
C PHE A 694 -16.66 -60.62 23.27
N VAL A 695 -15.94 -61.76 22.98
CA VAL A 695 -15.82 -62.46 21.60
C VAL A 695 -16.57 -63.81 21.26
N LYS A 696 -16.91 -64.10 19.94
CA LYS A 696 -17.21 -65.41 19.16
C LYS A 696 -16.77 -65.43 17.57
N LYS A 697 -16.71 -66.55 16.71
CA LYS A 697 -15.82 -66.86 15.44
C LYS A 697 -16.36 -67.30 13.95
N GLY A 698 -15.64 -67.07 12.75
CA GLY A 698 -15.85 -67.53 11.26
C GLY A 698 -14.69 -67.32 10.12
N PRO A 699 -14.74 -67.71 8.77
CA PRO A 699 -13.60 -67.71 7.75
C PRO A 699 -13.32 -66.42 6.91
N GLN A 700 -12.09 -66.19 6.39
CA GLN A 700 -11.61 -64.85 5.93
C GLN A 700 -10.65 -64.83 4.70
N VAL A 701 -10.72 -63.78 3.87
CA VAL A 701 -9.76 -63.42 2.79
C VAL A 701 -8.95 -62.19 3.20
N LEU A 702 -7.65 -62.19 2.91
CA LEU A 702 -6.74 -61.12 3.30
C LEU A 702 -5.98 -60.59 2.08
N LEU A 703 -6.17 -59.32 1.73
CA LEU A 703 -5.42 -58.61 0.70
C LEU A 703 -4.35 -57.77 1.36
N ARG A 704 -3.10 -57.93 0.92
CA ARG A 704 -1.97 -57.10 1.30
C ARG A 704 -1.43 -56.45 0.05
N THR A 705 -1.36 -55.14 0.02
CA THR A 705 -0.79 -54.38 -1.10
C THR A 705 0.13 -53.31 -0.55
N ASP A 706 1.15 -52.94 -1.31
CA ASP A 706 2.02 -51.79 -1.03
C ASP A 706 1.46 -50.48 -1.60
N ALA A 707 0.19 -50.48 -2.01
CA ALA A 707 -0.49 -49.31 -2.53
C ALA A 707 -0.55 -48.17 -1.49
N LYS A 708 -0.23 -46.97 -1.95
CA LYS A 708 -0.26 -45.70 -1.23
C LYS A 708 -1.53 -44.93 -1.59
N GLU A 709 -1.87 -43.91 -0.81
CA GLU A 709 -3.03 -43.05 -1.05
C GLU A 709 -3.03 -42.37 -2.43
N ALA A 710 -1.84 -42.16 -3.02
CA ALA A 710 -1.72 -41.68 -4.39
C ALA A 710 -0.57 -42.32 -5.16
N HIS A 711 -0.79 -42.59 -6.44
CA HIS A 711 0.17 -43.21 -7.35
C HIS A 711 0.30 -42.44 -8.66
N SER A 712 1.51 -42.36 -9.20
CA SER A 712 1.72 -41.77 -10.54
C SER A 712 1.54 -42.84 -11.63
N PRO A 713 1.00 -42.50 -12.82
CA PRO A 713 0.94 -43.44 -13.94
C PRO A 713 2.33 -44.04 -14.23
N GLY A 714 2.39 -45.37 -14.36
CA GLY A 714 3.61 -46.13 -14.58
C GLY A 714 4.29 -46.70 -13.33
N GLU A 715 3.90 -46.27 -12.12
CA GLU A 715 4.36 -46.90 -10.88
C GLU A 715 3.87 -48.35 -10.76
N LEU A 716 4.66 -49.20 -10.11
CA LEU A 716 4.37 -50.62 -9.89
C LEU A 716 3.84 -50.81 -8.47
N ILE A 717 2.65 -51.41 -8.37
CA ILE A 717 2.02 -51.86 -7.12
C ILE A 717 2.20 -53.37 -7.02
N HIS A 718 2.71 -53.83 -5.89
CA HIS A 718 2.82 -55.23 -5.53
C HIS A 718 1.73 -55.57 -4.53
N GLY A 719 1.14 -56.75 -4.68
CA GLY A 719 0.21 -57.26 -3.69
C GLY A 719 0.17 -58.76 -3.63
N GLU A 720 -0.40 -59.26 -2.55
CA GLU A 720 -0.58 -60.66 -2.25
C GLU A 720 -1.97 -60.85 -1.64
N VAL A 721 -2.70 -61.84 -2.13
CA VAL A 721 -4.02 -62.20 -1.61
C VAL A 721 -3.96 -63.59 -1.01
N ALA A 722 -4.13 -63.68 0.31
CA ALA A 722 -4.10 -64.93 1.06
C ALA A 722 -5.49 -65.35 1.54
N ILE A 723 -5.76 -66.65 1.55
CA ILE A 723 -7.06 -67.20 1.95
C ILE A 723 -6.91 -67.99 3.25
N LYS A 724 -7.63 -67.61 4.32
CA LYS A 724 -7.59 -68.30 5.62
C LYS A 724 -8.93 -68.93 5.98
N ALA A 725 -9.03 -70.23 5.70
CA ALA A 725 -10.13 -71.07 6.14
C ALA A 725 -9.84 -71.66 7.53
N ARG A 726 -10.29 -71.01 8.61
CA ARG A 726 -10.21 -71.60 9.96
C ARG A 726 -11.25 -72.71 10.14
N GLY A 727 -11.06 -73.85 9.46
CA GLY A 727 -11.77 -75.12 9.71
C GLY A 727 -13.00 -75.43 8.83
N LYS A 728 -13.34 -74.62 7.82
CA LYS A 728 -14.38 -74.94 6.82
C LYS A 728 -13.75 -75.08 5.42
N GLN A 729 -14.07 -76.16 4.70
CA GLN A 729 -13.56 -76.37 3.33
C GLN A 729 -14.15 -75.34 2.36
N ILE A 730 -13.30 -74.69 1.57
CA ILE A 730 -13.70 -73.79 0.48
C ILE A 730 -13.94 -74.64 -0.78
N PRO A 731 -15.03 -74.42 -1.56
CA PRO A 731 -15.33 -75.20 -2.75
C PRO A 731 -14.20 -75.13 -3.80
N LYS A 732 -13.80 -76.28 -4.35
CA LYS A 732 -12.64 -76.40 -5.27
C LYS A 732 -12.80 -75.66 -6.61
N HIS A 733 -14.03 -75.41 -7.07
CA HIS A 733 -14.28 -74.66 -8.32
C HIS A 733 -14.51 -73.16 -8.10
N ALA A 734 -14.28 -72.65 -6.89
CA ALA A 734 -14.33 -71.22 -6.63
C ALA A 734 -13.14 -70.50 -7.28
N SER A 735 -13.34 -69.25 -7.69
CA SER A 735 -12.33 -68.41 -8.33
C SER A 735 -11.96 -67.23 -7.44
N LEU A 736 -10.68 -66.90 -7.40
CA LEU A 736 -10.15 -65.71 -6.74
C LEU A 736 -9.90 -64.64 -7.81
N HIS A 737 -10.50 -63.47 -7.62
CA HIS A 737 -10.37 -62.33 -8.52
C HIS A 737 -9.69 -61.17 -7.79
N VAL A 738 -8.82 -60.44 -8.50
CA VAL A 738 -8.21 -59.18 -8.05
C VAL A 738 -8.33 -58.16 -9.17
N ALA A 739 -8.98 -57.03 -8.88
CA ALA A 739 -9.18 -55.96 -9.85
C ALA A 739 -9.16 -54.58 -9.18
N TYR A 740 -8.77 -53.55 -9.92
CA TYR A 740 -8.93 -52.15 -9.50
C TYR A 740 -10.26 -51.62 -10.00
N HIS A 741 -11.08 -51.11 -9.08
CA HIS A 741 -12.37 -50.51 -9.36
C HIS A 741 -12.29 -49.01 -9.15
N THR A 742 -12.56 -48.23 -10.20
CA THR A 742 -12.71 -46.77 -10.05
C THR A 742 -14.03 -46.44 -9.38
N ASP A 743 -14.12 -45.24 -8.80
CA ASP A 743 -15.36 -44.71 -8.22
C ASP A 743 -16.44 -44.47 -9.31
N THR A 744 -16.05 -44.38 -10.58
CA THR A 744 -16.97 -44.35 -11.73
C THR A 744 -17.50 -45.72 -12.16
N GLY A 745 -17.00 -46.80 -11.53
CA GLY A 745 -17.43 -48.17 -11.79
C GLY A 745 -16.68 -48.89 -12.92
N GLU A 746 -15.64 -48.29 -13.47
CA GLU A 746 -14.75 -48.98 -14.42
C GLU A 746 -13.88 -49.99 -13.68
N VAL A 747 -13.69 -51.15 -14.30
CA VAL A 747 -12.94 -52.26 -13.70
C VAL A 747 -11.71 -52.54 -14.55
N TYR A 748 -10.55 -52.52 -13.89
CA TYR A 748 -9.26 -52.83 -14.48
C TYR A 748 -8.75 -54.11 -13.85
N ASP A 749 -8.82 -55.22 -14.59
CA ASP A 749 -8.39 -56.52 -14.09
C ASP A 749 -6.89 -56.54 -13.78
N ILE A 750 -6.54 -57.09 -12.61
CA ILE A 750 -5.16 -57.22 -12.16
C ILE A 750 -4.71 -58.69 -12.24
N ALA A 751 -5.51 -59.61 -11.67
CA ALA A 751 -5.25 -61.05 -11.71
C ALA A 751 -6.54 -61.86 -11.46
N SER A 752 -6.64 -63.05 -12.06
CA SER A 752 -7.74 -63.99 -11.80
C SER A 752 -7.24 -65.44 -11.88
N MET A 753 -7.64 -66.29 -10.92
CA MET A 753 -7.20 -67.68 -10.82
C MET A 753 -8.23 -68.57 -10.11
N LYS A 754 -8.36 -69.83 -10.51
CA LYS A 754 -9.19 -70.80 -9.77
C LYS A 754 -8.49 -71.24 -8.49
N ILE A 755 -9.26 -71.45 -7.41
CA ILE A 755 -8.70 -71.92 -6.13
C ILE A 755 -8.04 -73.29 -6.27
N SER A 756 -8.47 -74.13 -7.22
CA SER A 756 -7.79 -75.40 -7.53
C SER A 756 -6.37 -75.25 -8.05
N ASP A 757 -6.04 -74.09 -8.61
CA ASP A 757 -4.79 -73.84 -9.34
C ASP A 757 -3.78 -73.06 -8.46
N LEU A 758 -4.20 -72.63 -7.26
CA LEU A 758 -3.35 -72.04 -6.24
C LEU A 758 -2.43 -73.12 -5.65
N THR A 759 -1.15 -73.07 -6.03
CA THR A 759 -0.10 -73.95 -5.50
C THR A 759 0.39 -73.54 -4.11
N SER A 760 -0.02 -72.35 -3.62
CA SER A 760 0.27 -71.83 -2.28
C SER A 760 -0.98 -71.13 -1.70
N GLU A 761 -1.05 -70.89 -0.39
CA GLU A 761 -2.20 -70.23 0.27
C GLU A 761 -2.39 -68.74 -0.13
N ALA A 762 -1.57 -68.23 -1.05
CA ALA A 762 -1.63 -66.85 -1.50
C ALA A 762 -1.33 -66.68 -3.00
N LEU A 763 -1.95 -65.66 -3.60
CA LEU A 763 -1.72 -65.21 -4.98
C LEU A 763 -0.99 -63.87 -4.96
N ALA A 764 0.27 -63.85 -5.40
CA ALA A 764 1.02 -62.62 -5.61
C ALA A 764 0.70 -62.00 -6.97
N PHE A 765 0.51 -60.68 -7.03
CA PHE A 765 0.30 -59.92 -8.25
C PHE A 765 1.23 -58.70 -8.32
N ARG A 766 1.52 -58.27 -9.55
CA ARG A 766 2.24 -57.02 -9.85
C ARG A 766 1.44 -56.23 -10.86
N TRP A 767 1.02 -55.05 -10.47
CA TRP A 767 0.19 -54.18 -11.30
C TRP A 767 0.91 -52.89 -11.61
N ARG A 768 1.15 -52.61 -12.88
CA ARG A 768 1.69 -51.32 -13.32
C ARG A 768 0.51 -50.37 -13.54
N VAL A 769 0.45 -49.29 -12.77
CA VAL A 769 -0.65 -48.33 -12.76
C VAL A 769 -0.82 -47.74 -14.17
N PRO A 770 -1.96 -47.95 -14.84
CA PRO A 770 -2.17 -47.46 -16.20
C PRO A 770 -2.40 -45.95 -16.25
N THR A 771 -2.16 -45.34 -17.40
CA THR A 771 -2.58 -43.97 -17.66
C THR A 771 -4.08 -43.94 -17.94
N ILE A 772 -4.87 -43.41 -17.02
CA ILE A 772 -6.33 -43.28 -17.17
C ILE A 772 -6.64 -41.92 -17.83
N SER A 773 -7.50 -41.92 -18.86
CA SER A 773 -7.82 -40.75 -19.68
C SER A 773 -8.56 -39.65 -18.88
N ASN A 774 -8.58 -38.44 -19.44
CA ASN A 774 -8.68 -37.19 -18.68
C ASN A 774 -10.13 -36.69 -18.46
N GLU A 775 -11.11 -37.58 -18.35
CA GLU A 775 -12.53 -37.18 -18.47
C GLU A 775 -13.21 -36.83 -17.13
N ALA A 776 -12.73 -37.32 -15.96
CA ALA A 776 -13.21 -36.88 -14.63
C ALA A 776 -12.24 -37.23 -13.47
N PRO A 777 -12.21 -36.46 -12.36
CA PRO A 777 -11.43 -36.81 -11.16
C PRO A 777 -11.85 -38.14 -10.50
N GLU A 778 -13.15 -38.49 -10.53
CA GLU A 778 -13.64 -39.77 -9.97
C GLU A 778 -13.13 -40.98 -10.76
N ALA A 779 -12.86 -40.83 -12.06
CA ALA A 779 -12.31 -41.92 -12.89
C ALA A 779 -10.88 -42.32 -12.48
N ARG A 780 -10.21 -41.50 -11.65
CA ARG A 780 -8.83 -41.74 -11.19
C ARG A 780 -8.74 -42.15 -9.73
N THR A 781 -9.85 -42.21 -9.03
CA THR A 781 -9.89 -42.60 -7.61
C THR A 781 -10.63 -43.93 -7.50
N GLY A 782 -10.10 -44.87 -6.72
CA GLY A 782 -10.62 -46.23 -6.69
C GLY A 782 -9.94 -47.12 -5.66
N ILE A 783 -10.28 -48.41 -5.69
CA ILE A 783 -9.82 -49.42 -4.73
C ILE A 783 -9.43 -50.70 -5.44
N ILE A 784 -8.43 -51.42 -4.92
CA ILE A 784 -8.13 -52.78 -5.35
C ILE A 784 -9.01 -53.72 -4.53
N LYS A 785 -9.88 -54.48 -5.21
CA LYS A 785 -10.75 -55.48 -4.59
C LYS A 785 -10.22 -56.87 -4.83
N ALA A 786 -10.31 -57.73 -3.81
CA ALA A 786 -10.09 -59.15 -3.94
C ALA A 786 -11.27 -59.95 -3.35
N TRP A 787 -11.82 -60.91 -4.10
CA TRP A 787 -12.95 -61.72 -3.64
C TRP A 787 -12.89 -63.17 -4.13
N ILE A 788 -13.50 -64.06 -3.34
CA ILE A 788 -13.74 -65.45 -3.72
C ILE A 788 -15.17 -65.58 -4.22
N GLU A 789 -15.31 -66.09 -5.44
CA GLU A 789 -16.60 -66.31 -6.11
C GLU A 789 -16.84 -67.79 -6.37
N PHE A 790 -18.05 -68.28 -6.07
CA PHE A 790 -18.47 -69.64 -6.38
C PHE A 790 -19.92 -69.64 -6.86
N ASN A 791 -20.17 -70.19 -8.06
CA ASN A 791 -21.50 -70.19 -8.72
C ASN A 791 -22.19 -68.82 -8.74
N GLY A 792 -21.43 -67.75 -9.01
CA GLY A 792 -21.93 -66.37 -9.08
C GLY A 792 -22.19 -65.70 -7.72
N SER A 793 -21.90 -66.39 -6.60
CA SER A 793 -22.05 -65.84 -5.24
C SER A 793 -20.69 -65.56 -4.59
N GLN A 794 -20.53 -64.35 -4.03
CA GLN A 794 -19.32 -63.95 -3.31
C GLN A 794 -19.32 -64.55 -1.89
N LEU A 795 -18.30 -65.35 -1.58
CA LEU A 795 -18.18 -66.04 -0.28
C LEU A 795 -17.42 -65.19 0.76
N SER A 796 -16.50 -64.36 0.30
CA SER A 796 -15.73 -63.41 1.12
C SER A 796 -15.10 -62.37 0.19
N VAL A 797 -15.09 -61.12 0.62
CA VAL A 797 -14.50 -59.98 -0.10
C VAL A 797 -13.58 -59.22 0.86
N THR A 798 -12.53 -58.64 0.31
CA THR A 798 -11.66 -57.69 1.00
C THR A 798 -11.24 -56.61 0.01
N GLU A 799 -11.00 -55.41 0.51
CA GLU A 799 -10.68 -54.25 -0.29
C GLU A 799 -9.40 -53.62 0.25
N SER A 800 -8.63 -52.98 -0.62
CA SER A 800 -7.54 -52.10 -0.21
C SER A 800 -8.09 -50.77 0.29
N ASP A 801 -7.22 -49.96 0.88
CA ASP A 801 -7.51 -48.55 1.05
C ASP A 801 -7.71 -47.88 -0.31
N ARG A 802 -8.50 -46.79 -0.30
CA ARG A 802 -8.79 -45.99 -1.48
C ARG A 802 -7.54 -45.26 -1.91
N MET A 803 -7.22 -45.37 -3.19
CA MET A 803 -6.05 -44.77 -3.79
C MET A 803 -6.45 -43.89 -4.97
N ARG A 804 -5.64 -42.85 -5.21
CA ARG A 804 -5.84 -41.89 -6.29
C ARG A 804 -4.67 -41.93 -7.27
N ILE A 805 -4.96 -42.09 -8.54
CA ILE A 805 -3.95 -41.97 -9.58
C ILE A 805 -3.75 -40.47 -9.90
N ALA A 806 -2.54 -39.96 -9.62
CA ALA A 806 -2.20 -38.55 -9.66
C ALA A 806 -2.17 -37.99 -11.09
N HIS A 807 -2.63 -36.74 -11.24
CA HIS A 807 -2.50 -35.98 -12.48
C HIS A 807 -1.29 -35.05 -12.39
N LEU A 808 -0.25 -35.32 -13.18
CA LEU A 808 0.94 -34.47 -13.23
C LEU A 808 0.64 -33.21 -14.05
N GLY A 809 0.21 -32.13 -13.38
CA GLY A 809 -0.01 -30.81 -13.99
C GLY A 809 0.82 -29.73 -13.31
N VAL A 810 2.07 -29.54 -13.70
CA VAL A 810 2.92 -28.41 -13.26
C VAL A 810 2.61 -27.19 -14.14
N ARG A 811 2.11 -26.07 -13.55
CA ARG A 811 1.94 -24.78 -14.27
C ARG A 811 3.08 -23.81 -13.97
N VAL A 812 4.19 -23.96 -14.69
CA VAL A 812 5.24 -22.93 -14.84
C VAL A 812 5.21 -22.43 -16.29
N SER A 813 5.26 -21.11 -16.50
CA SER A 813 5.16 -20.50 -17.84
C SER A 813 6.22 -19.42 -18.08
N ILE A 814 6.63 -19.25 -19.34
CA ILE A 814 7.54 -18.20 -19.79
C ILE A 814 6.73 -16.92 -20.07
N ASP A 815 6.94 -15.90 -19.22
CA ASP A 815 6.25 -14.60 -19.29
C ASP A 815 6.75 -13.78 -20.49
N SER A 816 8.07 -13.73 -20.71
CA SER A 816 8.64 -13.03 -21.87
C SER A 816 10.04 -13.52 -22.24
N LEU A 817 10.34 -13.50 -23.55
CA LEU A 817 11.66 -13.69 -24.14
C LEU A 817 11.99 -12.45 -24.97
N ARG A 818 13.13 -11.80 -24.73
CA ARG A 818 13.59 -10.62 -25.48
C ARG A 818 15.03 -10.84 -25.94
N ALA A 819 15.24 -10.82 -27.25
CA ALA A 819 16.57 -10.82 -27.88
C ALA A 819 16.56 -9.87 -29.09
N PRO A 820 17.72 -9.49 -29.64
CA PRO A 820 17.80 -8.69 -30.85
C PRO A 820 17.08 -9.34 -32.03
N ASN A 821 16.36 -8.56 -32.82
CA ASN A 821 15.62 -9.04 -34.00
C ASN A 821 16.53 -9.22 -35.25
N LYS A 822 17.81 -8.84 -35.14
CA LYS A 822 18.81 -8.90 -36.22
C LYS A 822 20.16 -9.30 -35.63
N SER A 823 20.87 -10.20 -36.30
CA SER A 823 22.24 -10.60 -35.96
C SER A 823 22.89 -11.27 -37.18
N GLN A 824 24.07 -11.87 -37.01
CA GLN A 824 24.75 -12.65 -38.04
C GLN A 824 25.19 -14.00 -37.46
N ILE A 825 25.36 -14.99 -38.32
CA ILE A 825 25.98 -16.27 -37.95
C ILE A 825 27.38 -15.98 -37.36
N GLY A 826 27.71 -16.64 -36.25
CA GLY A 826 28.96 -16.46 -35.50
C GLY A 826 28.98 -15.22 -34.60
N LYS A 827 27.93 -14.38 -34.59
CA LYS A 827 27.82 -13.27 -33.63
C LYS A 827 27.14 -13.74 -32.34
N ARG A 828 27.56 -13.12 -31.24
CA ARG A 828 27.00 -13.33 -29.91
C ARG A 828 25.80 -12.41 -29.68
N ILE A 829 24.71 -12.96 -29.16
CA ILE A 829 23.52 -12.23 -28.74
C ILE A 829 23.29 -12.39 -27.24
N SER A 830 22.74 -11.36 -26.62
CA SER A 830 22.30 -11.37 -25.23
C SER A 830 20.88 -10.85 -25.15
N GLY A 831 20.14 -11.25 -24.11
CA GLY A 831 18.74 -10.94 -23.98
C GLY A 831 18.21 -11.15 -22.56
N TRP A 832 16.89 -11.06 -22.42
CA TRP A 832 16.20 -11.23 -21.14
C TRP A 832 15.12 -12.30 -21.25
N LEU A 833 15.10 -13.21 -20.28
CA LEU A 833 14.07 -14.23 -20.12
C LEU A 833 13.39 -14.03 -18.77
N ARG A 834 12.06 -14.03 -18.76
CA ARG A 834 11.25 -13.97 -17.55
C ARG A 834 10.34 -15.18 -17.45
N ILE A 835 10.40 -15.87 -16.33
CA ILE A 835 9.64 -17.08 -16.02
C ILE A 835 8.77 -16.80 -14.81
N ARG A 836 7.48 -17.09 -14.92
CA ARG A 836 6.49 -16.88 -13.87
C ARG A 836 6.05 -18.22 -13.30
N ARG A 837 6.10 -18.35 -11.96
CA ARG A 837 5.71 -19.58 -11.25
C ARG A 837 4.46 -19.30 -10.43
N ASN A 838 3.39 -20.08 -10.66
CA ASN A 838 2.09 -19.88 -10.01
C ASN A 838 1.79 -20.90 -8.89
N THR A 839 2.65 -21.90 -8.65
CA THR A 839 2.50 -22.91 -7.58
C THR A 839 3.87 -23.40 -7.05
N GLU A 840 3.92 -23.78 -5.76
CA GLU A 840 5.18 -24.01 -5.01
C GLU A 840 5.70 -25.47 -4.99
N LEU A 841 4.96 -26.45 -5.52
CA LEU A 841 5.34 -27.88 -5.45
C LEU A 841 5.75 -28.45 -6.83
N GLY A 842 6.88 -29.15 -6.88
CA GLY A 842 7.40 -29.86 -8.06
C GLY A 842 8.93 -29.86 -8.16
N GLU A 843 9.49 -30.89 -8.79
CA GLU A 843 10.92 -30.99 -9.15
C GLU A 843 11.38 -29.80 -10.04
N PRO A 844 12.68 -29.45 -10.07
CA PRO A 844 13.15 -28.31 -10.86
C PRO A 844 12.91 -28.50 -12.35
N ALA A 845 12.11 -27.62 -12.96
CA ALA A 845 11.99 -27.52 -14.41
C ALA A 845 13.33 -27.10 -15.03
N ALA A 846 13.63 -27.57 -16.25
CA ALA A 846 14.79 -27.15 -17.02
C ALA A 846 14.37 -26.16 -18.11
N VAL A 847 15.12 -25.07 -18.25
CA VAL A 847 15.01 -24.16 -19.39
C VAL A 847 16.08 -24.54 -20.38
N GLU A 848 15.66 -24.77 -21.61
CA GLU A 848 16.50 -24.97 -22.77
C GLU A 848 16.37 -23.75 -23.69
N MET A 849 17.49 -23.16 -24.10
CA MET A 849 17.54 -22.18 -25.17
C MET A 849 18.18 -22.83 -26.38
N LEU A 850 17.51 -22.81 -27.51
CA LEU A 850 18.02 -23.36 -28.76
C LEU A 850 17.77 -22.41 -29.94
N PHE A 851 18.62 -22.48 -30.94
CA PHE A 851 18.39 -21.84 -32.23
C PHE A 851 17.80 -22.87 -33.19
N GLN A 852 16.68 -22.54 -33.83
CA GLN A 852 16.08 -23.35 -34.88
C GLN A 852 16.18 -22.62 -36.22
N PHE A 853 16.78 -23.27 -37.21
CA PHE A 853 16.89 -22.77 -38.58
C PHE A 853 15.66 -23.15 -39.42
N PRO A 854 15.44 -22.49 -40.57
CA PRO A 854 14.24 -22.68 -41.39
C PRO A 854 14.05 -24.10 -41.93
N ASP A 855 15.14 -24.86 -42.06
CA ASP A 855 15.16 -26.28 -42.44
C ASP A 855 14.79 -27.22 -41.28
N GLY A 856 14.56 -26.67 -40.08
CA GLY A 856 14.25 -27.42 -38.86
C GLY A 856 15.48 -27.82 -38.06
N GLU A 857 16.70 -27.47 -38.47
CA GLU A 857 17.91 -27.76 -37.71
C GLU A 857 17.89 -27.02 -36.35
N GLU A 858 17.92 -27.78 -35.25
CA GLU A 858 17.94 -27.24 -33.88
C GLU A 858 19.35 -27.31 -33.29
N HIS A 859 19.81 -26.21 -32.69
CA HIS A 859 21.06 -26.13 -31.95
C HIS A 859 20.80 -25.67 -30.51
N LEU A 860 20.91 -26.58 -29.55
CA LEU A 860 20.83 -26.26 -28.13
C LEU A 860 22.06 -25.46 -27.70
N VAL A 861 21.85 -24.27 -27.13
CA VAL A 861 22.92 -23.34 -26.72
C VAL A 861 22.95 -23.05 -25.22
N LEU A 862 21.86 -23.30 -24.50
CA LEU A 862 21.83 -23.20 -23.04
C LEU A 862 20.87 -24.26 -22.49
N ARG A 863 21.27 -24.94 -21.43
CA ARG A 863 20.36 -25.74 -20.61
C ARG A 863 20.63 -25.43 -19.14
N GLN A 864 19.61 -25.00 -18.43
CA GLN A 864 19.74 -24.57 -17.03
C GLN A 864 18.55 -25.04 -16.20
N SER A 865 18.83 -25.57 -15.01
CA SER A 865 17.80 -25.88 -14.02
C SER A 865 17.22 -24.59 -13.41
N VAL A 866 15.91 -24.48 -13.33
CA VAL A 866 15.20 -23.37 -12.71
C VAL A 866 15.10 -23.63 -11.19
N LYS A 867 15.85 -22.87 -10.38
CA LYS A 867 15.85 -23.00 -8.90
C LYS A 867 14.48 -22.60 -8.28
N GLN A 868 14.21 -23.08 -7.06
CA GLN A 868 12.88 -23.03 -6.41
C GLN A 868 12.39 -21.65 -5.90
N SER A 869 13.18 -20.58 -5.94
CA SER A 869 12.76 -19.26 -5.45
C SER A 869 11.94 -18.45 -6.48
N ARG A 870 10.96 -17.65 -6.01
CA ARG A 870 9.92 -16.88 -6.76
C ARG A 870 10.40 -16.17 -8.05
N ASN A 871 9.48 -15.99 -9.02
CA ASN A 871 9.59 -15.24 -10.29
C ASN A 871 11.02 -14.93 -10.78
N LEU A 872 11.53 -15.76 -11.69
CA LEU A 872 12.88 -15.62 -12.24
C LEU A 872 12.89 -14.70 -13.47
N SER A 873 13.43 -13.50 -13.31
CA SER A 873 13.87 -12.65 -14.42
C SER A 873 15.40 -12.73 -14.48
N PHE A 874 15.96 -13.25 -15.56
CA PHE A 874 17.42 -13.26 -15.73
C PHE A 874 17.84 -12.85 -17.15
N ALA A 875 18.98 -12.18 -17.22
CA ALA A 875 19.66 -11.91 -18.48
C ALA A 875 20.35 -13.21 -18.94
N PHE A 876 20.19 -13.55 -20.23
CA PHE A 876 20.91 -14.66 -20.85
C PHE A 876 21.92 -14.14 -21.87
N GLY A 877 22.98 -14.92 -22.06
CA GLY A 877 24.04 -14.65 -23.02
C GLY A 877 25.39 -14.32 -22.38
N PRO A 878 26.43 -14.16 -23.21
CA PRO A 878 26.38 -14.16 -24.68
C PRO A 878 26.16 -15.57 -25.29
N LEU A 879 25.13 -15.73 -26.13
CA LEU A 879 24.86 -16.93 -26.93
C LEU A 879 25.34 -16.70 -28.36
N GLU A 880 26.22 -17.56 -28.87
CA GLU A 880 26.69 -17.46 -30.25
C GLU A 880 25.72 -18.13 -31.21
N ILE A 881 25.34 -17.45 -32.29
CA ILE A 881 24.48 -18.02 -33.34
C ILE A 881 25.32 -19.03 -34.14
N PRO A 882 25.01 -20.33 -34.09
CA PRO A 882 25.82 -21.34 -34.74
C PRO A 882 25.67 -21.26 -36.26
N LYS A 883 26.65 -21.81 -36.98
CA LYS A 883 26.51 -22.05 -38.41
C LYS A 883 25.68 -23.33 -38.60
N PRO A 884 24.54 -23.30 -39.31
CA PRO A 884 23.78 -24.50 -39.64
C PRO A 884 24.63 -25.45 -40.50
N LYS A 885 24.40 -26.75 -40.35
CA LYS A 885 25.08 -27.80 -41.12
C LYS A 885 24.44 -28.00 -42.49
N THR A 886 23.13 -27.79 -42.60
CA THR A 886 22.35 -28.12 -43.81
C THR A 886 21.99 -26.90 -44.65
N ASP A 887 21.59 -25.79 -44.03
CA ASP A 887 21.27 -24.55 -44.75
C ASP A 887 22.52 -23.70 -44.99
N THR A 888 23.02 -23.63 -46.23
CA THR A 888 24.22 -22.82 -46.53
C THR A 888 23.98 -21.31 -46.46
N SER A 889 22.72 -20.84 -46.41
CA SER A 889 22.36 -19.43 -46.46
C SER A 889 21.01 -19.13 -45.78
N PRO A 890 20.88 -19.33 -44.45
CA PRO A 890 19.63 -19.10 -43.75
C PRO A 890 19.28 -17.61 -43.70
N SER A 891 18.05 -17.27 -44.07
CA SER A 891 17.54 -15.89 -44.01
C SER A 891 17.28 -15.40 -42.58
N HIS A 892 16.92 -16.32 -41.68
CA HIS A 892 16.59 -16.05 -40.30
C HIS A 892 16.85 -17.30 -39.44
N VAL A 893 16.87 -17.11 -38.13
CA VAL A 893 16.92 -18.17 -37.12
C VAL A 893 15.94 -17.83 -36.00
N VAL A 894 15.31 -18.83 -35.43
CA VAL A 894 14.38 -18.68 -34.31
C VAL A 894 15.10 -19.04 -33.03
N LEU A 895 15.25 -18.09 -32.11
CA LEU A 895 15.65 -18.39 -30.73
C LEU A 895 14.42 -18.92 -29.98
N ILE A 896 14.52 -20.14 -29.48
CA ILE A 896 13.45 -20.84 -28.77
C ILE A 896 13.88 -21.01 -27.32
N ALA A 897 13.09 -20.46 -26.40
CA ALA A 897 13.14 -20.78 -24.98
C ALA A 897 12.08 -21.84 -24.69
N ARG A 898 12.51 -23.04 -24.29
CA ARG A 898 11.67 -24.20 -24.01
C ARG A 898 11.80 -24.54 -22.53
N LEU A 899 10.69 -24.51 -21.81
CA LEU A 899 10.63 -24.92 -20.41
C LEU A 899 10.13 -26.36 -20.37
N SER A 900 10.87 -27.26 -19.74
CA SER A 900 10.53 -28.69 -19.66
C SER A 900 10.58 -29.23 -18.23
N TYR A 901 9.80 -30.28 -17.98
CA TYR A 901 9.74 -31.03 -16.72
C TYR A 901 9.70 -32.53 -17.05
N GLY A 902 10.66 -33.31 -16.53
CA GLY A 902 10.73 -34.74 -16.83
C GLY A 902 10.82 -35.07 -18.34
N GLY A 903 11.37 -34.16 -19.15
CA GLY A 903 11.41 -34.29 -20.62
C GLY A 903 10.15 -33.83 -21.35
N ILE A 904 9.08 -33.47 -20.65
CA ILE A 904 7.84 -32.94 -21.23
C ILE A 904 7.95 -31.42 -21.31
N VAL A 905 7.70 -30.84 -22.48
CA VAL A 905 7.67 -29.38 -22.67
C VAL A 905 6.42 -28.81 -22.02
N LEU A 906 6.61 -27.95 -21.02
CA LEU A 906 5.54 -27.28 -20.29
C LEU A 906 5.12 -25.97 -20.97
N ASP A 907 6.07 -25.20 -21.49
CA ASP A 907 5.81 -23.93 -22.18
C ASP A 907 6.96 -23.59 -23.13
N GLN A 908 6.68 -22.81 -24.18
CA GLN A 908 7.66 -22.39 -25.18
C GLN A 908 7.42 -20.96 -25.65
N LYS A 909 8.49 -20.17 -25.73
CA LYS A 909 8.49 -18.85 -26.36
C LYS A 909 9.59 -18.75 -27.41
N THR A 910 9.28 -18.05 -28.49
CA THR A 910 10.19 -17.91 -29.63
C THR A 910 10.46 -16.45 -29.94
N GLN A 911 11.64 -16.17 -30.49
CA GLN A 911 12.07 -14.86 -30.96
C GLN A 911 12.79 -15.03 -32.30
N ASN A 912 12.24 -14.46 -33.37
CA ASN A 912 12.86 -14.51 -34.70
C ASN A 912 14.02 -13.51 -34.78
N ILE A 913 15.13 -13.95 -35.38
CA ILE A 913 16.36 -13.18 -35.57
C ILE A 913 16.76 -13.30 -37.04
N ASN A 914 16.79 -12.17 -37.75
CA ASN A 914 17.21 -12.16 -39.16
C ASN A 914 18.74 -12.25 -39.26
N LEU A 915 19.26 -13.06 -40.19
CA LEU A 915 20.68 -13.47 -40.29
C LEU A 915 21.49 -12.87 -41.45
N GLY A 916 20.91 -11.96 -42.25
CA GLY A 916 21.56 -11.40 -43.44
C GLY A 916 21.40 -9.87 -43.60
N SER A 917 22.28 -9.32 -44.45
CA SER A 917 22.33 -7.91 -44.91
C SER A 917 21.36 -7.59 -46.06
N ASP A 918 20.77 -8.61 -46.68
CA ASP A 918 19.80 -8.42 -47.75
C ASP A 918 18.41 -8.40 -47.16
N ILE A 919 17.79 -7.22 -47.23
CA ILE A 919 16.37 -7.02 -47.00
C ILE A 919 15.67 -7.94 -48.02
N LEU A 920 15.17 -9.10 -47.57
CA LEU A 920 14.13 -9.81 -48.31
C LEU A 920 13.06 -8.77 -48.59
N GLU A 921 12.87 -8.42 -49.87
CA GLU A 921 11.83 -7.48 -50.27
C GLU A 921 10.52 -7.95 -49.63
N GLU A 922 10.06 -7.15 -48.68
CA GLU A 922 8.75 -7.32 -48.07
C GLU A 922 7.78 -7.30 -49.26
N ILE A 923 7.03 -8.38 -49.51
CA ILE A 923 6.07 -8.47 -50.63
C ILE A 923 4.64 -8.16 -50.16
N ALA A 924 4.40 -8.21 -48.85
CA ALA A 924 3.14 -7.82 -48.23
C ALA A 924 3.39 -7.10 -46.90
N LYS A 925 2.69 -5.99 -46.68
CA LYS A 925 2.70 -5.23 -45.43
C LYS A 925 1.37 -5.38 -44.70
N ILE A 926 1.45 -5.63 -43.39
CA ILE A 926 0.28 -5.84 -42.52
C ILE A 926 0.16 -4.68 -41.53
N THR A 927 -0.95 -3.95 -41.57
CA THR A 927 -1.24 -2.89 -40.57
C THR A 927 -2.66 -3.00 -40.04
N PHE A 928 -2.92 -2.39 -38.88
CA PHE A 928 -4.22 -2.41 -38.22
C PHE A 928 -4.71 -0.97 -38.02
N SER A 929 -6.00 -0.72 -38.21
CA SER A 929 -6.63 0.58 -37.90
C SER A 929 -7.93 0.39 -37.13
N GLY A 930 -8.33 1.39 -36.35
CA GLY A 930 -9.60 1.36 -35.61
C GLY A 930 -9.59 0.46 -34.37
N ILE A 931 -8.46 -0.14 -34.01
CA ILE A 931 -8.32 -0.99 -32.82
C ILE A 931 -7.65 -0.17 -31.71
N PRO A 932 -8.33 0.10 -30.58
CA PRO A 932 -7.76 0.88 -29.49
C PRO A 932 -6.63 0.13 -28.78
N LYS A 933 -5.65 0.88 -28.24
CA LYS A 933 -4.52 0.29 -27.48
C LYS A 933 -4.95 -0.30 -26.14
N PHE A 934 -6.07 0.17 -25.60
CA PHE A 934 -6.67 -0.29 -24.36
C PHE A 934 -8.08 -0.77 -24.65
N VAL A 935 -8.41 -1.96 -24.17
CA VAL A 935 -9.69 -2.63 -24.37
C VAL A 935 -10.18 -3.16 -23.03
N SER A 936 -11.49 -3.19 -22.83
CA SER A 936 -12.10 -3.70 -21.61
C SER A 936 -12.44 -5.19 -21.79
N PRO A 937 -12.39 -6.00 -20.72
CA PRO A 937 -12.90 -7.37 -20.78
C PRO A 937 -14.36 -7.38 -21.25
N ASP A 938 -14.69 -8.30 -22.16
CA ASP A 938 -16.01 -8.46 -22.78
C ASP A 938 -16.48 -7.25 -23.61
N GLU A 939 -15.55 -6.36 -23.96
CA GLU A 939 -15.76 -5.33 -24.99
C GLU A 939 -15.62 -5.97 -26.37
N THR A 940 -16.63 -5.77 -27.21
CA THR A 940 -16.58 -6.15 -28.64
C THR A 940 -15.87 -5.04 -29.41
N VAL A 941 -14.72 -5.36 -29.97
CA VAL A 941 -13.85 -4.41 -30.67
C VAL A 941 -13.93 -4.68 -32.16
N SER A 942 -14.24 -3.63 -32.93
CA SER A 942 -14.29 -3.67 -34.39
C SER A 942 -13.16 -2.82 -34.96
N GLY A 943 -12.31 -3.44 -35.78
CA GLY A 943 -11.24 -2.74 -36.50
C GLY A 943 -11.06 -3.27 -37.91
N THR A 944 -10.04 -2.75 -38.59
CA THR A 944 -9.73 -3.12 -39.98
C THR A 944 -8.27 -3.56 -40.08
N LEU A 945 -8.08 -4.76 -40.63
CA LEU A 945 -6.79 -5.29 -41.05
C LEU A 945 -6.51 -4.81 -42.48
N HIS A 946 -5.37 -4.17 -42.67
CA HIS A 946 -4.88 -3.71 -43.97
C HIS A 946 -3.80 -4.66 -44.44
N LEU A 947 -4.03 -5.30 -45.59
CA LEU A 947 -3.04 -6.13 -46.26
C LEU A 947 -2.63 -5.42 -47.55
N THR A 948 -1.45 -4.80 -47.55
CA THR A 948 -0.91 -4.11 -48.73
C THR A 948 0.04 -5.04 -49.46
N ASN A 949 -0.27 -5.38 -50.70
CA ASN A 949 0.69 -6.05 -51.58
C ASN A 949 1.67 -5.00 -52.11
N ILE A 950 2.95 -5.17 -51.78
CA ILE A 950 4.05 -4.28 -52.17
C ILE A 950 4.93 -4.91 -53.24
N SER A 951 4.57 -6.10 -53.73
CA SER A 951 5.18 -6.73 -54.89
C SER A 951 4.51 -6.34 -56.20
N SER A 952 5.25 -6.52 -57.31
CA SER A 952 4.75 -6.32 -58.67
C SER A 952 3.84 -7.44 -59.18
N MET A 953 3.65 -8.51 -58.40
CA MET A 953 2.89 -9.71 -58.76
C MET A 953 1.55 -9.79 -58.01
N LEU A 954 0.59 -10.54 -58.55
CA LEU A 954 -0.65 -10.88 -57.85
C LEU A 954 -0.35 -11.89 -56.73
N LEU A 955 -0.79 -11.62 -55.51
CA LEU A 955 -0.59 -12.53 -54.39
C LEU A 955 -1.87 -13.31 -54.08
N ASN A 956 -1.78 -14.65 -54.11
CA ASN A 956 -2.83 -15.54 -53.61
C ASN A 956 -2.38 -16.12 -52.27
N CYS A 957 -3.03 -15.71 -51.18
CA CYS A 957 -2.58 -16.01 -49.84
C CYS A 957 -3.69 -16.56 -48.94
N THR A 958 -3.32 -17.45 -48.03
CA THR A 958 -4.17 -17.86 -46.91
C THR A 958 -3.97 -16.91 -45.75
N LEU A 959 -5.01 -16.16 -45.37
CA LEU A 959 -5.00 -15.30 -44.20
C LEU A 959 -5.60 -16.04 -43.00
N THR A 960 -4.89 -16.05 -41.88
CA THR A 960 -5.43 -16.47 -40.59
C THR A 960 -5.16 -15.42 -39.53
N VAL A 961 -6.20 -15.02 -38.78
CA VAL A 961 -6.13 -14.03 -37.70
C VAL A 961 -6.50 -14.70 -36.39
N PHE A 962 -5.66 -14.51 -35.38
CA PHE A 962 -5.81 -15.06 -34.04
C PHE A 962 -5.85 -13.95 -32.99
N LEU A 963 -6.69 -14.12 -31.96
CA LEU A 963 -6.59 -13.40 -30.70
C LEU A 963 -5.88 -14.29 -29.68
N GLU A 964 -4.64 -13.96 -29.37
CA GLU A 964 -3.86 -14.60 -28.32
C GLU A 964 -4.03 -13.82 -27.01
N SER A 965 -4.45 -14.50 -25.94
CA SER A 965 -4.55 -13.89 -24.60
C SER A 965 -4.27 -14.95 -23.53
N VAL A 966 -4.30 -14.55 -22.26
CA VAL A 966 -4.25 -15.52 -21.14
C VAL A 966 -5.45 -16.48 -21.14
N ALA A 967 -6.54 -16.11 -21.83
CA ALA A 967 -7.70 -16.97 -22.06
C ALA A 967 -7.45 -18.04 -23.13
N GLY A 968 -6.35 -17.97 -23.87
CA GLY A 968 -6.00 -18.90 -24.94
C GLY A 968 -5.90 -18.20 -26.30
N THR A 969 -5.72 -19.00 -27.35
CA THR A 969 -5.64 -18.53 -28.74
C THR A 969 -6.96 -18.84 -29.44
N ASN A 970 -7.70 -17.80 -29.82
CA ASN A 970 -8.95 -17.93 -30.56
C ASN A 970 -8.73 -17.50 -32.01
N GLN A 971 -9.05 -18.36 -32.97
CA GLN A 971 -9.05 -17.99 -34.38
C GLN A 971 -10.27 -17.11 -34.68
N ILE A 972 -10.03 -15.90 -35.17
CA ILE A 972 -11.08 -14.93 -35.52
C ILE A 972 -11.46 -15.07 -37.00
N ILE A 973 -10.47 -15.16 -37.88
CA ILE A 973 -10.65 -15.21 -39.34
C ILE A 973 -9.74 -16.29 -39.90
N SER A 974 -10.24 -17.10 -40.83
CA SER A 974 -9.41 -17.89 -41.75
C SER A 974 -10.05 -17.87 -43.13
N LYS A 975 -9.36 -17.34 -44.14
CA LYS A 975 -9.87 -17.27 -45.51
C LYS A 975 -8.77 -17.11 -46.57
N GLN A 976 -9.07 -17.51 -47.80
CA GLN A 976 -8.24 -17.18 -48.96
C GLN A 976 -8.41 -15.71 -49.36
N VAL A 977 -7.30 -15.07 -49.67
CA VAL A 977 -7.24 -13.64 -49.99
C VAL A 977 -6.37 -13.43 -51.21
N LEU A 978 -7.01 -13.01 -52.30
CA LEU A 978 -6.33 -12.47 -53.48
C LEU A 978 -6.02 -10.98 -53.26
N ILE A 979 -4.75 -10.57 -53.39
CA ILE A 979 -4.32 -9.17 -53.20
C ILE A 979 -3.64 -8.69 -54.49
N GLU A 980 -4.28 -7.77 -55.21
CA GLU A 980 -3.78 -7.20 -56.46
C GLU A 980 -2.47 -6.41 -56.26
N LYS A 981 -1.63 -6.36 -57.30
CA LYS A 981 -0.33 -5.66 -57.27
C LYS A 981 -0.49 -4.20 -56.80
N ASN A 982 0.35 -3.76 -55.85
CA ASN A 982 0.34 -2.39 -55.30
C ASN A 982 -1.01 -1.94 -54.70
N THR A 983 -1.92 -2.87 -54.37
CA THR A 983 -3.21 -2.54 -53.74
C THR A 983 -3.23 -2.91 -52.27
N THR A 984 -4.09 -2.23 -51.51
CA THR A 984 -4.38 -2.57 -50.12
C THR A 984 -5.76 -3.20 -50.03
N LYS A 985 -5.83 -4.41 -49.48
CA LYS A 985 -7.09 -5.09 -49.19
C LYS A 985 -7.47 -4.87 -47.73
N LEU A 986 -8.67 -4.35 -47.52
CA LEU A 986 -9.24 -4.07 -46.21
C LEU A 986 -10.07 -5.26 -45.74
N ILE A 987 -9.80 -5.74 -44.53
CA ILE A 987 -10.49 -6.87 -43.93
C ILE A 987 -11.06 -6.44 -42.58
N PRO A 988 -12.38 -6.21 -42.50
CA PRO A 988 -13.05 -5.98 -41.23
C PRO A 988 -12.74 -7.13 -40.27
N THR A 989 -12.32 -6.79 -39.05
CA THR A 989 -11.93 -7.74 -38.01
C THR A 989 -12.62 -7.33 -36.72
N GLN A 990 -13.59 -8.15 -36.30
CA GLN A 990 -14.35 -7.96 -35.07
C GLN A 990 -14.03 -9.10 -34.10
N PHE A 991 -13.78 -8.78 -32.84
CA PHE A 991 -13.45 -9.76 -31.81
C PHE A 991 -13.84 -9.23 -30.43
N SER A 992 -14.12 -10.14 -29.50
CA SER A 992 -14.44 -9.80 -28.11
C SER A 992 -13.33 -10.28 -27.18
N ILE A 993 -12.94 -9.43 -26.23
CA ILE A 993 -11.91 -9.78 -25.25
C ILE A 993 -12.52 -10.69 -24.18
N PRO A 994 -11.97 -11.88 -23.90
CA PRO A 994 -12.53 -12.74 -22.86
C PRO A 994 -12.45 -12.11 -21.46
N LEU A 995 -13.44 -12.36 -20.60
CA LEU A 995 -13.45 -11.88 -19.22
C LEU A 995 -12.23 -12.33 -18.41
N THR A 996 -11.75 -13.54 -18.69
CA THR A 996 -10.56 -14.13 -18.07
C THR A 996 -9.26 -13.43 -18.47
N ALA A 997 -9.30 -12.50 -19.44
CA ALA A 997 -8.15 -11.70 -19.87
C ALA A 997 -8.00 -10.36 -19.12
N GLU A 998 -8.80 -10.11 -18.08
CA GLU A 998 -8.69 -8.91 -17.22
C GLU A 998 -7.23 -8.62 -16.80
N MET A 999 -6.84 -7.34 -16.81
CA MET A 999 -5.53 -6.87 -16.31
C MET A 999 -4.33 -7.57 -16.96
N SER A 1000 -4.51 -8.07 -18.19
CA SER A 1000 -3.50 -8.78 -18.95
C SER A 1000 -3.18 -8.06 -20.26
N THR A 1001 -2.41 -8.72 -21.13
CA THR A 1001 -2.24 -8.27 -22.52
C THR A 1001 -2.77 -9.31 -23.48
N ALA A 1002 -3.56 -8.85 -24.45
CA ALA A 1002 -3.98 -9.65 -25.58
C ALA A 1002 -3.17 -9.23 -26.82
N GLN A 1003 -3.11 -10.09 -27.81
CA GLN A 1003 -2.40 -9.85 -29.05
C GLN A 1003 -3.22 -10.37 -30.21
N LEU A 1004 -3.44 -9.52 -31.21
CA LEU A 1004 -3.88 -9.97 -32.51
C LEU A 1004 -2.66 -10.43 -33.29
N LYS A 1005 -2.67 -11.68 -33.71
CA LYS A 1005 -1.65 -12.28 -34.56
C LYS A 1005 -2.26 -12.61 -35.91
N VAL A 1006 -1.62 -12.14 -36.97
CA VAL A 1006 -2.04 -12.34 -38.34
C VAL A 1006 -0.96 -13.15 -39.04
N ASN A 1007 -1.32 -14.31 -39.54
CA ASN A 1007 -0.47 -15.12 -40.40
C ASN A 1007 -1.02 -15.02 -41.83
N LEU A 1008 -0.20 -14.51 -42.75
CA LEU A 1008 -0.50 -14.43 -44.17
C LEU A 1008 0.47 -15.34 -44.91
N GLN A 1009 -0.02 -16.48 -45.39
CA GLN A 1009 0.79 -17.45 -46.13
C GLN A 1009 0.57 -17.28 -47.63
N CYS A 1010 1.60 -16.86 -48.36
CA CYS A 1010 1.60 -16.72 -49.81
C CYS A 1010 2.63 -17.70 -50.40
N GLU A 1011 2.18 -18.72 -51.13
CA GLU A 1011 3.03 -19.81 -51.62
C GLU A 1011 3.86 -20.47 -50.48
N LYS A 1012 5.20 -20.48 -50.59
CA LYS A 1012 6.15 -20.98 -49.57
C LYS A 1012 6.56 -19.93 -48.53
N ARG A 1013 5.98 -18.72 -48.56
CA ARG A 1013 6.37 -17.60 -47.68
C ARG A 1013 5.26 -17.31 -46.67
N VAL A 1014 5.63 -17.02 -45.43
CA VAL A 1014 4.69 -16.68 -44.35
C VAL A 1014 5.06 -15.30 -43.81
N PHE A 1015 4.09 -14.40 -43.78
CA PHE A 1015 4.20 -13.06 -43.20
C PHE A 1015 3.39 -13.00 -41.92
N GLU A 1016 3.98 -12.40 -40.88
CA GLU A 1016 3.35 -12.28 -39.58
C GLU A 1016 3.15 -10.81 -39.20
N GLY A 1017 1.90 -10.43 -38.90
CA GLY A 1017 1.54 -9.13 -38.33
C GLY A 1017 1.08 -9.29 -36.89
N ARG A 1018 1.52 -8.40 -35.99
CA ARG A 1018 1.13 -8.44 -34.57
C ARG A 1018 0.65 -7.07 -34.10
N LEU A 1019 -0.47 -7.04 -33.38
CA LEU A 1019 -0.94 -5.86 -32.64
C LEU A 1019 -1.17 -6.24 -31.18
N ARG A 1020 -0.45 -5.56 -30.28
CA ARG A 1020 -0.60 -5.75 -28.83
C ARG A 1020 -1.68 -4.84 -28.27
N LEU A 1021 -2.56 -5.41 -27.46
CA LEU A 1021 -3.65 -4.76 -26.74
C LEU A 1021 -3.43 -4.87 -25.24
N LYS A 1022 -3.68 -3.80 -24.49
CA LYS A 1022 -3.72 -3.82 -23.02
C LYS A 1022 -5.16 -3.99 -22.56
N VAL A 1023 -5.41 -5.02 -21.76
CA VAL A 1023 -6.76 -5.29 -21.23
C VAL A 1023 -6.90 -4.59 -19.88
N LYS A 1024 -7.94 -3.77 -19.73
CA LYS A 1024 -8.25 -3.04 -18.48
C LYS A 1024 -8.72 -3.99 -17.37
N ALA A 1025 -8.83 -3.43 -16.17
CA ALA A 1025 -9.57 -4.08 -15.08
C ALA A 1025 -11.07 -4.13 -15.40
N ILE A 1026 -11.78 -5.09 -14.81
CA ILE A 1026 -13.23 -5.08 -14.73
C ILE A 1026 -13.59 -3.98 -13.72
N GLU A 1027 -14.25 -2.92 -14.20
CA GLU A 1027 -14.60 -1.75 -13.40
C GLU A 1027 -15.85 -2.02 -12.53
N GLU A 1028 -16.81 -2.79 -13.05
CA GLU A 1028 -18.03 -3.20 -12.34
C GLU A 1028 -18.29 -4.70 -12.48
N PRO A 1029 -18.78 -5.39 -11.42
CA PRO A 1029 -19.11 -6.81 -11.48
C PRO A 1029 -20.20 -7.09 -12.50
N ILE A 1030 -20.01 -8.14 -13.30
CA ILE A 1030 -20.93 -8.50 -14.39
C ILE A 1030 -22.04 -9.43 -13.89
N PHE A 1031 -21.69 -10.30 -12.95
CA PHE A 1031 -22.62 -11.22 -12.30
C PHE A 1031 -22.81 -10.82 -10.85
N ARG A 1032 -24.06 -10.76 -10.41
CA ARG A 1032 -24.43 -10.68 -8.99
C ARG A 1032 -24.98 -12.03 -8.56
N VAL A 1033 -24.52 -12.54 -7.43
CA VAL A 1033 -24.94 -13.83 -6.88
C VAL A 1033 -25.43 -13.61 -5.47
N ASP A 1034 -26.59 -14.13 -5.13
CA ASP A 1034 -27.17 -14.11 -3.79
C ASP A 1034 -27.50 -15.56 -3.35
N PHE A 1035 -27.33 -15.86 -2.06
CA PHE A 1035 -27.53 -17.21 -1.50
C PHE A 1035 -28.62 -17.23 -0.44
N THR A 1036 -29.51 -18.22 -0.53
CA THR A 1036 -30.54 -18.50 0.47
C THR A 1036 -30.45 -19.95 0.92
N ILE A 1037 -30.57 -20.22 2.22
CA ILE A 1037 -30.51 -21.59 2.76
C ILE A 1037 -31.90 -21.92 3.29
N ARG A 1038 -32.45 -23.06 2.91
CA ARG A 1038 -33.81 -23.48 3.28
C ARG A 1038 -33.81 -24.83 3.99
N ASN A 1039 -34.73 -25.01 4.93
CA ASN A 1039 -34.99 -26.31 5.56
C ASN A 1039 -35.80 -27.22 4.61
N GLN A 1040 -36.08 -28.46 5.03
CA GLN A 1040 -36.91 -29.40 4.27
C GLN A 1040 -38.35 -28.92 4.03
N SER A 1041 -38.86 -28.01 4.87
CA SER A 1041 -40.19 -27.41 4.73
C SER A 1041 -40.21 -26.24 3.73
N GLY A 1042 -39.04 -25.83 3.23
CA GLY A 1042 -38.88 -24.70 2.29
C GLY A 1042 -38.71 -23.33 2.96
N ASP A 1043 -38.71 -23.26 4.29
CA ASP A 1043 -38.51 -22.03 5.04
C ASP A 1043 -37.05 -21.60 5.05
N GLU A 1044 -36.79 -20.30 4.94
CA GLU A 1044 -35.44 -19.74 4.99
C GLU A 1044 -34.84 -19.86 6.40
N ILE A 1045 -33.61 -20.39 6.45
CA ILE A 1045 -32.82 -20.51 7.68
C ILE A 1045 -31.81 -19.37 7.72
N PRO A 1046 -31.91 -18.45 8.70
CA PRO A 1046 -31.11 -17.23 8.70
C PRO A 1046 -29.63 -17.45 9.01
N SER A 1047 -29.26 -18.35 9.94
CA SER A 1047 -27.84 -18.52 10.35
C SER A 1047 -27.46 -19.82 11.07
N LEU A 1048 -28.40 -20.60 11.61
CA LEU A 1048 -28.12 -21.79 12.43
C LEU A 1048 -28.85 -23.02 11.89
N VAL A 1049 -28.11 -24.07 11.59
CA VAL A 1049 -28.61 -25.33 11.03
C VAL A 1049 -28.18 -26.49 11.93
N GLN A 1050 -29.05 -27.44 12.21
CA GLN A 1050 -28.67 -28.62 12.98
C GLN A 1050 -27.72 -29.52 12.15
N ARG A 1051 -26.78 -30.19 12.80
CA ARG A 1051 -25.93 -31.23 12.18
C ARG A 1051 -26.78 -32.40 11.69
N VAL A 1052 -26.30 -33.08 10.65
CA VAL A 1052 -27.01 -34.21 10.01
C VAL A 1052 -28.42 -33.83 9.55
N THR A 1053 -28.60 -32.57 9.12
CA THR A 1053 -29.89 -32.04 8.64
C THR A 1053 -29.79 -31.72 7.14
N PRO A 1054 -30.75 -32.18 6.32
CA PRO A 1054 -30.81 -31.78 4.92
C PRO A 1054 -31.21 -30.32 4.79
N VAL A 1055 -30.44 -29.56 4.03
CA VAL A 1055 -30.72 -28.18 3.66
C VAL A 1055 -30.65 -28.00 2.16
N THR A 1056 -31.47 -27.10 1.64
CA THR A 1056 -31.43 -26.70 0.23
C THR A 1056 -30.78 -25.32 0.13
N ILE A 1057 -29.67 -25.23 -0.60
CA ILE A 1057 -28.98 -23.98 -0.89
C ILE A 1057 -29.48 -23.46 -2.23
N LYS A 1058 -30.28 -22.41 -2.19
CA LYS A 1058 -30.75 -21.68 -3.37
C LYS A 1058 -29.75 -20.60 -3.75
N ILE A 1059 -29.43 -20.52 -5.04
CA ILE A 1059 -28.46 -19.60 -5.63
C ILE A 1059 -29.21 -18.77 -6.66
N ASP A 1060 -29.29 -17.47 -6.44
CA ASP A 1060 -29.92 -16.53 -7.35
C ASP A 1060 -28.81 -15.71 -8.03
N MET A 1061 -28.65 -15.90 -9.34
CA MET A 1061 -27.67 -15.19 -10.15
C MET A 1061 -28.36 -14.15 -11.04
N LYS A 1062 -27.77 -12.97 -11.16
CA LYS A 1062 -28.21 -11.91 -12.07
C LYS A 1062 -27.06 -11.43 -12.95
N SER A 1063 -27.24 -11.48 -14.26
CA SER A 1063 -26.33 -10.88 -15.25
C SER A 1063 -26.70 -9.42 -15.49
N LEU A 1064 -25.79 -8.48 -15.25
CA LEU A 1064 -26.04 -7.06 -15.51
C LEU A 1064 -26.03 -6.70 -17.00
N LYS A 1065 -25.59 -7.63 -17.86
CA LYS A 1065 -25.57 -7.47 -19.31
C LYS A 1065 -26.70 -8.23 -20.03
N GLY A 1066 -27.53 -8.97 -19.30
CA GLY A 1066 -28.72 -9.62 -19.85
C GLY A 1066 -28.50 -10.98 -20.51
N GLU A 1067 -27.30 -11.56 -20.48
CA GLU A 1067 -27.04 -12.87 -21.07
C GLU A 1067 -26.15 -13.75 -20.15
N PHE A 1068 -26.38 -15.06 -20.18
CA PHE A 1068 -25.50 -16.10 -19.63
C PHE A 1068 -25.01 -16.97 -20.79
N ASN A 1069 -23.72 -16.92 -21.13
CA ASN A 1069 -23.16 -17.61 -22.30
C ASN A 1069 -21.90 -18.41 -21.97
N ASN A 1070 -21.95 -19.71 -22.22
CA ASN A 1070 -20.91 -20.71 -22.01
C ASN A 1070 -20.34 -20.69 -20.58
N LEU A 1071 -21.23 -20.61 -19.59
CA LEU A 1071 -20.89 -20.52 -18.18
C LEU A 1071 -21.08 -21.86 -17.47
N GLN A 1072 -20.19 -22.15 -16.54
CA GLN A 1072 -20.32 -23.25 -15.59
C GLN A 1072 -20.10 -22.67 -14.20
N ALA A 1073 -20.83 -23.14 -13.19
CA ALA A 1073 -20.58 -22.72 -11.82
C ALA A 1073 -20.21 -23.90 -10.94
N ILE A 1074 -19.35 -23.64 -9.96
CA ILE A 1074 -19.05 -24.57 -8.87
C ILE A 1074 -19.42 -23.87 -7.57
N LEU A 1075 -20.42 -24.40 -6.87
CA LEU A 1075 -20.70 -23.99 -5.50
C LEU A 1075 -19.76 -24.74 -4.57
N ARG A 1076 -18.96 -23.99 -3.81
CA ARG A 1076 -18.12 -24.51 -2.74
C ARG A 1076 -18.75 -24.23 -1.39
N ILE A 1077 -18.84 -25.28 -0.59
CA ILE A 1077 -19.12 -25.18 0.84
C ILE A 1077 -17.77 -25.31 1.56
N LEU A 1078 -17.37 -24.23 2.21
CA LEU A 1078 -16.05 -24.07 2.81
C LEU A 1078 -16.18 -24.05 4.34
N SER A 1079 -15.33 -24.78 5.05
CA SER A 1079 -15.04 -24.48 6.46
C SER A 1079 -13.94 -23.43 6.56
N ARG A 1080 -13.49 -23.08 7.77
CA ARG A 1080 -12.41 -22.10 7.99
C ARG A 1080 -11.09 -22.47 7.29
N ARG A 1081 -10.85 -23.76 6.97
CA ARG A 1081 -9.58 -24.24 6.43
C ARG A 1081 -9.68 -25.11 5.18
N GLU A 1082 -10.85 -25.64 4.86
CA GLU A 1082 -10.98 -26.69 3.84
C GLU A 1082 -12.25 -26.54 3.00
N ILE A 1083 -12.19 -27.02 1.76
CA ILE A 1083 -13.37 -27.24 0.92
C ILE A 1083 -14.03 -28.52 1.42
N ILE A 1084 -15.25 -28.40 1.93
CA ILE A 1084 -15.98 -29.50 2.55
C ILE A 1084 -16.80 -30.23 1.50
N LYS A 1085 -17.40 -29.47 0.57
CA LYS A 1085 -18.14 -30.02 -0.55
C LYS A 1085 -18.10 -29.07 -1.74
N GLU A 1086 -18.06 -29.63 -2.93
CA GLU A 1086 -18.26 -28.92 -4.19
C GLU A 1086 -19.49 -29.48 -4.89
N PHE A 1087 -20.23 -28.60 -5.56
CA PHE A 1087 -21.35 -28.94 -6.41
C PHE A 1087 -21.18 -28.24 -7.74
N GLU A 1088 -21.18 -29.01 -8.81
CA GLU A 1088 -21.24 -28.46 -10.16
C GLU A 1088 -22.68 -28.00 -10.45
N ILE A 1089 -22.79 -26.80 -10.99
CA ILE A 1089 -24.04 -26.16 -11.35
C ILE A 1089 -23.95 -25.85 -12.83
N GLU A 1090 -24.78 -26.54 -13.61
CA GLU A 1090 -24.98 -26.22 -15.00
C GLU A 1090 -25.71 -24.89 -15.10
N ILE A 1091 -25.16 -23.95 -15.87
CA ILE A 1091 -25.81 -22.69 -16.20
C ILE A 1091 -26.15 -22.78 -17.69
N PRO A 1092 -27.44 -22.91 -18.06
CA PRO A 1092 -27.82 -22.97 -19.45
C PRO A 1092 -27.55 -21.64 -20.15
N ASP A 1093 -27.20 -21.71 -21.42
CA ASP A 1093 -27.11 -20.53 -22.27
C ASP A 1093 -28.51 -19.88 -22.36
N SER A 1094 -28.61 -18.60 -22.00
CA SER A 1094 -29.90 -17.92 -21.86
C SER A 1094 -29.77 -16.42 -22.04
N ASP A 1095 -30.73 -15.84 -22.76
CA ASP A 1095 -30.92 -14.39 -22.92
C ASP A 1095 -31.67 -13.76 -21.72
N GLN A 1096 -31.89 -14.54 -20.65
CA GLN A 1096 -32.51 -14.03 -19.42
C GLN A 1096 -31.44 -13.35 -18.55
N ASP A 1097 -31.84 -12.27 -17.85
CA ASP A 1097 -30.95 -11.55 -16.93
C ASP A 1097 -30.81 -12.25 -15.57
N GLN A 1098 -31.63 -13.26 -15.28
CA GLN A 1098 -31.67 -13.98 -14.00
C GLN A 1098 -31.67 -15.49 -14.19
N TYR A 1099 -30.95 -16.18 -13.30
CA TYR A 1099 -30.91 -17.63 -13.24
C TYR A 1099 -30.90 -18.09 -11.79
N THR A 1100 -31.71 -19.10 -11.48
CA THR A 1100 -31.81 -19.67 -10.14
C THR A 1100 -31.42 -21.15 -10.18
N ALA A 1101 -30.50 -21.55 -9.31
CA ALA A 1101 -30.18 -22.95 -9.05
C ALA A 1101 -30.48 -23.31 -7.60
N SER A 1102 -30.64 -24.60 -7.31
CA SER A 1102 -30.79 -25.10 -5.95
C SER A 1102 -30.00 -26.40 -5.80
N VAL A 1103 -29.36 -26.56 -4.65
CA VAL A 1103 -28.51 -27.70 -4.38
C VAL A 1103 -28.81 -28.23 -2.98
N ASP A 1104 -29.06 -29.53 -2.88
CA ASP A 1104 -29.32 -30.18 -1.61
C ASP A 1104 -28.02 -30.66 -0.96
N TRP A 1105 -27.88 -30.35 0.32
CA TRP A 1105 -26.71 -30.73 1.11
C TRP A 1105 -27.15 -31.22 2.49
N ILE A 1106 -26.59 -32.35 2.93
CA ILE A 1106 -26.76 -32.82 4.30
C ILE A 1106 -25.59 -32.25 5.11
N THR A 1107 -25.91 -31.48 6.14
CA THR A 1107 -24.90 -30.89 7.01
C THR A 1107 -24.10 -32.00 7.70
N PRO A 1108 -22.76 -31.86 7.83
CA PRO A 1108 -21.93 -32.91 8.39
C PRO A 1108 -22.13 -33.04 9.91
N ASP A 1109 -21.79 -34.21 10.46
CA ASP A 1109 -21.80 -34.45 11.91
C ASP A 1109 -20.57 -33.77 12.55
N VAL A 1110 -20.74 -32.49 12.90
CA VAL A 1110 -19.72 -31.63 13.51
C VAL A 1110 -20.30 -30.98 14.77
N MET A 1111 -19.46 -30.62 15.75
CA MET A 1111 -19.91 -30.02 17.00
C MET A 1111 -20.55 -28.63 16.81
N VAL A 1112 -19.76 -27.63 16.41
CA VAL A 1112 -20.26 -26.32 15.97
C VAL A 1112 -19.26 -25.82 14.94
N THR A 1113 -19.67 -25.63 13.69
CA THR A 1113 -18.76 -25.20 12.63
C THR A 1113 -19.46 -24.25 11.67
N ALA A 1114 -18.81 -23.12 11.43
CA ALA A 1114 -19.24 -22.16 10.42
C ALA A 1114 -18.85 -22.66 9.03
N TYR A 1115 -19.81 -22.62 8.12
CA TYR A 1115 -19.64 -22.87 6.70
C TYR A 1115 -19.88 -21.60 5.90
N TYR A 1116 -19.10 -21.44 4.85
CA TYR A 1116 -19.20 -20.33 3.90
C TYR A 1116 -19.55 -20.86 2.53
N LEU A 1117 -20.39 -20.12 1.82
CA LEU A 1117 -20.71 -20.38 0.43
C LEU A 1117 -19.85 -19.50 -0.47
N GLU A 1118 -19.19 -20.11 -1.45
CA GLU A 1118 -18.48 -19.42 -2.52
C GLU A 1118 -18.92 -20.02 -3.86
N LEU A 1119 -19.44 -19.21 -4.77
CA LEU A 1119 -19.71 -19.60 -6.13
C LEU A 1119 -18.50 -19.21 -7.00
N ILE A 1120 -17.98 -20.18 -7.74
CA ILE A 1120 -16.95 -19.97 -8.76
C ILE A 1120 -17.62 -20.10 -10.11
N ILE A 1121 -17.66 -19.01 -10.88
CA ILE A 1121 -18.14 -19.06 -12.26
C ILE A 1121 -16.94 -19.25 -13.18
N MET A 1122 -17.06 -20.16 -14.13
CA MET A 1122 -16.10 -20.47 -15.17
C MET A 1122 -16.71 -20.15 -16.52
N GLN A 1123 -15.89 -19.67 -17.45
CA GLN A 1123 -16.27 -19.51 -18.84
C GLN A 1123 -15.29 -20.31 -19.70
N LYS A 1124 -15.80 -21.24 -20.51
CA LYS A 1124 -14.98 -22.16 -21.34
C LYS A 1124 -13.88 -22.87 -20.53
N GLY A 1125 -14.22 -23.38 -19.35
CA GLY A 1125 -13.30 -24.11 -18.46
C GLY A 1125 -12.25 -23.25 -17.73
N LYS A 1126 -12.36 -21.91 -17.80
CA LYS A 1126 -11.48 -20.99 -17.07
C LYS A 1126 -12.27 -20.19 -16.04
N ILE A 1127 -11.78 -20.17 -14.80
CA ILE A 1127 -12.37 -19.42 -13.69
C ILE A 1127 -12.37 -17.92 -14.02
N LEU A 1128 -13.54 -17.29 -13.87
CA LEU A 1128 -13.69 -15.84 -14.02
C LEU A 1128 -12.96 -15.11 -12.90
N PRO A 1129 -12.40 -13.92 -13.16
CA PRO A 1129 -11.81 -13.09 -12.11
C PRO A 1129 -12.83 -12.75 -11.02
N LYS A 1130 -12.39 -12.68 -9.75
CA LYS A 1130 -13.27 -12.32 -8.62
C LYS A 1130 -14.01 -10.99 -8.83
N ARG A 1131 -13.43 -10.05 -9.58
CA ARG A 1131 -14.06 -8.75 -9.90
C ARG A 1131 -15.24 -8.86 -10.84
N ALA A 1132 -15.34 -9.94 -11.63
CA ALA A 1132 -16.48 -10.20 -12.49
C ALA A 1132 -17.74 -10.62 -11.71
N ILE A 1133 -17.59 -11.03 -10.44
CA ILE A 1133 -18.65 -11.65 -9.64
C ILE A 1133 -18.81 -10.89 -8.33
N LYS A 1134 -19.97 -10.26 -8.12
CA LYS A 1134 -20.38 -9.71 -6.83
C LYS A 1134 -21.19 -10.76 -6.09
N GLN A 1135 -20.55 -11.45 -5.15
CA GLN A 1135 -21.23 -12.37 -4.24
C GLN A 1135 -21.00 -11.94 -2.78
N PRO A 1136 -22.06 -11.79 -1.96
CA PRO A 1136 -21.91 -11.59 -0.54
C PRO A 1136 -21.43 -12.91 0.10
N ARG A 1137 -20.55 -12.82 1.09
CA ARG A 1137 -20.08 -13.98 1.83
C ARG A 1137 -21.22 -14.49 2.73
N LYS A 1138 -22.04 -15.42 2.24
CA LYS A 1138 -23.09 -16.06 3.05
C LYS A 1138 -22.45 -17.08 3.97
N GLN A 1139 -22.62 -16.88 5.28
CA GLN A 1139 -22.17 -17.79 6.33
C GLN A 1139 -23.38 -18.38 7.04
N PHE A 1140 -23.29 -19.66 7.39
CA PHE A 1140 -24.22 -20.31 8.32
C PHE A 1140 -23.45 -21.29 9.19
N THR A 1141 -23.97 -21.54 10.39
CA THR A 1141 -23.31 -22.38 11.39
C THR A 1141 -24.10 -23.66 11.56
N VAL A 1142 -23.41 -24.80 11.41
CA VAL A 1142 -23.96 -26.11 11.75
C VAL A 1142 -23.62 -26.43 13.19
N TYR A 1143 -24.61 -26.84 14.00
CA TYR A 1143 -24.47 -27.14 15.43
C TYR A 1143 -25.04 -28.51 15.81
#